data_AF-A0A3M1V4Z5-F1
#
_entry.id   AF-A0A3M1V4Z5-F1
#
_cell.length_a   1.000
_cell.length_b   1.000
_cell.length_c   1.000
_cell.angle_alpha   90.00
_cell.angle_beta   90.00
_cell.angle_gamma   90.00
#
_symmetry.space_group_name_H-M   'P 1'
#
loop_
_entity.id
_entity.type
_entity.pdbx_description
1 polymer ?
#
loop_
_entity_poly.entity_id
_entity_poly.type
_entity_poly.pdbx_seq_one_letter_code
_entity_poly.pdbx_strand_id
1 'polypeptide(L)'
;MEHHEIRRRVPRSRGAGSMKASRSPGLVLFALFLLGIFSQVMQAWLVRETLVVFYGNEVSLGAFFGSWLLWIALGALLVVWRHHRPWVRDARRGLSTVLLSLPLLLALQVAATRAVRLALDVPSVELIPLGQLVPAVALLVLPGALALGLAFPLACRALGERGEAGVVRGVSWLYVAEAAGALLGGMLFTFVLIPWLGLWRGLGVLGLVLGLLAWRLRPARTTALGGGLLVLLGLLMLVGPLAQTLESRLEALRFHTLQPGLVLVDALDTRYGHVAYARLGKQVSVVRDGRISASFPQRRAIEQTAAYVYAQAAGARRLLLFGSFASGLAAELLRYPVDHIDLVLQDRRAFDHLRPLLTTEQRKALEDPRLQLHFVDGRRYLRDYAGPAYDLVLVLDAAPTNAHGNRYFTLDFYRQARAHMTAGGVLCTRVSSASNYIGGTVRSYAGSVYRTLSAAFPAVALQPGDQQLFCASPQPDRVSEDPTELARRYLATPLDEHRFPAASFASLLPAERVRYLHYQYQHFPAELNTDRRPVTFYLNMLLWARFTASTLADQLARLRALGPWPYLLPAGVFLILWSLRNAMENRSQQRIQRQAGSLALALLGLVAMALQLVVLFDYQAHVGFMFERIALINALFMTGLALGAGLLGQAMSRLGRAESWLIGLLLLAAGILALTPRLLEGLASLGGLTQELGYLGVSGLYGLLTGAGFPLGVRLAQHELQEAAPTGGVSEAADSLGGALGGLLTGSLLVPLLGVTGTTRVLALLALATLLPVAWARWAPAQPAFLARRGYRSFPWSGLGWVLSFLVLVLYGWSRLGHETGPGPQVHFDQGVLAQVSGSQAFEAREQPYPLYLGWDSAPPSPERPPDSASLSSMTVAADVHGYGGPINLLVSVGEDGRLRGLRYLDSHETPSYIADIGTWLQGLVGMD
;
A
#
# COMPACT_ATOMS: atom_id res chain seq x y z
N MET A 1 -55.48 70.24 -18.92
CA MET A 1 -55.56 68.77 -19.00
C MET A 1 -54.80 68.39 -20.27
N GLU A 2 -53.48 68.21 -20.19
CA GLU A 2 -52.81 66.92 -19.86
C GLU A 2 -53.05 65.85 -20.93
N HIS A 3 -52.09 65.05 -21.41
CA HIS A 3 -50.63 65.04 -21.34
C HIS A 3 -50.16 63.93 -22.32
N HIS A 4 -49.09 64.21 -23.08
CA HIS A 4 -48.01 63.28 -23.48
C HIS A 4 -48.28 62.03 -24.36
N GLU A 5 -48.06 62.19 -25.68
CA GLU A 5 -47.39 61.17 -26.51
C GLU A 5 -45.86 61.33 -26.44
N ILE A 6 -45.16 60.38 -25.82
CA ILE A 6 -43.70 60.32 -25.79
C ILE A 6 -43.20 59.52 -27.00
N ARG A 7 -42.69 60.23 -28.02
CA ARG A 7 -41.77 59.70 -29.03
C ARG A 7 -40.51 59.15 -28.33
N ARG A 8 -40.35 57.82 -28.29
CA ARG A 8 -39.08 57.19 -27.88
C ARG A 8 -38.00 57.47 -28.92
N ARG A 9 -37.12 58.44 -28.62
CA ARG A 9 -35.84 58.64 -29.30
C ARG A 9 -34.96 57.41 -29.06
N VAL A 10 -34.52 56.78 -30.15
CA VAL A 10 -33.36 55.87 -30.15
C VAL A 10 -32.11 56.70 -29.83
N PRO A 11 -31.37 56.44 -28.74
CA PRO A 11 -30.08 57.08 -28.52
C PRO A 11 -29.02 56.39 -29.38
N ARG A 12 -28.48 57.16 -30.33
CA ARG A 12 -27.25 56.83 -31.06
C ARG A 12 -26.13 56.45 -30.10
N SER A 13 -25.40 55.43 -30.50
CA SER A 13 -24.15 54.92 -29.94
C SER A 13 -23.17 56.02 -29.54
N ARG A 14 -22.89 56.14 -28.25
CA ARG A 14 -21.60 56.63 -27.74
C ARG A 14 -20.78 55.43 -27.31
N GLY A 15 -19.66 55.22 -28.00
CA GLY A 15 -18.71 54.15 -27.72
C GLY A 15 -18.20 54.22 -26.29
N ALA A 16 -18.67 53.32 -25.44
CA ALA A 16 -17.95 52.91 -24.25
C ALA A 16 -16.90 51.89 -24.71
N GLY A 17 -15.63 52.27 -24.57
CA GLY A 17 -14.47 51.54 -25.05
C GLY A 17 -14.57 50.05 -24.77
N SER A 18 -14.63 49.29 -25.85
CA SER A 18 -14.15 47.92 -25.89
C SER A 18 -12.70 47.92 -25.41
N MET A 19 -12.49 47.73 -24.10
CA MET A 19 -11.26 47.14 -23.62
C MET A 19 -11.21 45.74 -24.23
N LYS A 20 -10.65 45.65 -25.43
CA LYS A 20 -10.01 44.45 -25.97
C LYS A 20 -8.92 44.06 -24.98
N ALA A 21 -9.33 43.42 -23.89
CA ALA A 21 -8.46 42.58 -23.11
C ALA A 21 -7.90 41.55 -24.07
N SER A 22 -6.61 41.64 -24.41
CA SER A 22 -5.92 40.68 -25.27
C SER A 22 -6.16 39.27 -24.75
N ARG A 23 -7.14 38.57 -25.34
CA ARG A 23 -7.46 37.18 -25.03
C ARG A 23 -6.39 36.34 -25.70
N SER A 24 -5.28 36.10 -25.02
CA SER A 24 -4.25 35.15 -25.46
C SER A 24 -4.57 33.78 -24.85
N PRO A 25 -5.35 32.90 -25.51
CA PRO A 25 -5.59 31.53 -25.03
C PRO A 25 -4.29 30.77 -24.80
N GLY A 26 -3.24 31.07 -25.58
CA GLY A 26 -1.90 30.51 -25.41
C GLY A 26 -1.27 30.77 -24.03
N LEU A 27 -1.59 31.90 -23.38
CA LEU A 27 -1.06 32.18 -22.03
C LEU A 27 -1.71 31.29 -20.96
N VAL A 28 -2.99 30.96 -21.11
CA VAL A 28 -3.70 30.06 -20.17
C VAL A 28 -3.23 28.62 -20.36
N LEU A 29 -3.03 28.18 -21.62
CA LEU A 29 -2.42 26.87 -21.92
C LEU A 29 -1.00 26.76 -21.36
N PHE A 30 -0.17 27.80 -21.55
CA PHE A 30 1.18 27.83 -21.00
C PHE A 30 1.19 27.84 -19.46
N ALA A 31 0.22 28.51 -18.83
CA ALA A 31 0.06 28.48 -17.39
C ALA A 31 -0.26 27.07 -16.87
N LEU A 32 -1.09 26.32 -17.58
CA LEU A 32 -1.44 24.93 -17.23
C LEU A 32 -0.29 23.96 -17.51
N PHE A 33 0.49 24.21 -18.56
CA PHE A 33 1.74 23.50 -18.78
C PHE A 33 2.74 23.70 -17.62
N LEU A 34 2.96 24.94 -17.17
CA LEU A 34 3.82 25.21 -16.01
C LEU A 34 3.23 24.67 -14.70
N LEU A 35 1.90 24.70 -14.54
CA LEU A 35 1.22 24.05 -13.42
C LEU A 35 1.49 22.55 -13.43
N GLY A 36 1.43 21.88 -14.58
CA GLY A 36 1.74 20.47 -14.72
C GLY A 36 3.17 20.13 -14.27
N ILE A 37 4.15 20.94 -14.68
CA ILE A 37 5.55 20.79 -14.21
C ILE A 37 5.60 20.87 -12.68
N PHE A 38 4.99 21.91 -12.10
CA PHE A 38 5.01 22.11 -10.66
C PHE A 38 4.26 21.00 -9.91
N SER A 39 3.07 20.61 -10.39
CA SER A 39 2.24 19.55 -9.84
C SER A 39 3.02 18.23 -9.73
N GLN A 40 3.71 17.83 -10.80
CA GLN A 40 4.51 16.62 -10.79
C GLN A 40 5.70 16.70 -9.84
N VAL A 41 6.43 17.83 -9.81
CA VAL A 41 7.56 18.01 -8.89
C VAL A 41 7.08 18.00 -7.43
N MET A 42 5.97 18.67 -7.15
CA MET A 42 5.34 18.73 -5.84
C MET A 42 4.90 17.34 -5.38
N GLN A 43 4.21 16.61 -6.25
CA GLN A 43 3.78 15.24 -5.98
C GLN A 43 5.00 14.35 -5.70
N ALA A 44 6.03 14.39 -6.56
CA ALA A 44 7.19 13.54 -6.43
C ALA A 44 8.00 13.78 -5.14
N TRP A 45 8.16 15.04 -4.72
CA TRP A 45 8.77 15.36 -3.42
C TRP A 45 7.94 14.87 -2.25
N LEU A 46 6.63 15.17 -2.23
CA LEU A 46 5.78 14.79 -1.10
C LEU A 46 5.60 13.27 -0.98
N VAL A 47 5.55 12.54 -2.10
CA VAL A 47 5.55 11.06 -2.08
C VAL A 47 6.81 10.55 -1.40
N ARG A 48 8.00 11.08 -1.76
CA ARG A 48 9.27 10.64 -1.20
C ARG A 48 9.36 10.92 0.29
N GLU A 49 8.99 12.13 0.73
CA GLU A 49 8.95 12.46 2.17
C GLU A 49 7.97 11.56 2.93
N THR A 50 6.80 11.27 2.34
CA THR A 50 5.81 10.35 2.92
C THR A 50 6.37 8.93 3.03
N LEU A 51 7.06 8.42 2.00
CA LEU A 51 7.70 7.12 2.03
C LEU A 51 8.75 7.03 3.14
N VAL A 52 9.55 8.07 3.35
CA VAL A 52 10.58 8.08 4.42
C VAL A 52 9.94 8.09 5.81
N VAL A 53 8.89 8.87 6.00
CA VAL A 53 8.23 9.00 7.31
C VAL A 53 7.39 7.78 7.67
N PHE A 54 6.74 7.17 6.67
CA PHE A 54 5.88 6.00 6.82
C PHE A 54 6.55 4.72 6.32
N TYR A 55 7.89 4.62 6.37
CA TYR A 55 8.62 3.36 6.28
C TYR A 55 8.53 2.59 4.95
N GLY A 56 8.35 3.29 3.83
CA GLY A 56 8.51 2.74 2.49
C GLY A 56 7.55 1.60 2.15
N ASN A 57 6.29 1.68 2.59
CA ASN A 57 5.28 0.64 2.38
C ASN A 57 4.21 1.01 1.34
N GLU A 58 3.54 0.00 0.79
CA GLU A 58 2.55 0.11 -0.28
C GLU A 58 1.26 0.82 0.17
N VAL A 59 0.89 0.69 1.45
CA VAL A 59 -0.28 1.38 2.04
C VAL A 59 -0.06 2.89 2.04
N SER A 60 1.15 3.36 2.33
CA SER A 60 1.51 4.78 2.32
C SER A 60 1.40 5.38 0.92
N LEU A 61 1.74 4.63 -0.12
CA LEU A 61 1.55 5.03 -1.52
C LEU A 61 0.07 5.10 -1.89
N GLY A 62 -0.71 4.08 -1.54
CA GLY A 62 -2.15 4.07 -1.75
C GLY A 62 -2.84 5.23 -1.05
N ALA A 63 -2.50 5.48 0.21
CA ALA A 63 -2.97 6.60 1.01
C ALA A 63 -2.57 7.96 0.40
N PHE A 64 -1.34 8.09 -0.09
CA PHE A 64 -0.85 9.31 -0.72
C PHE A 64 -1.62 9.62 -2.00
N PHE A 65 -1.59 8.73 -3.00
CA PHE A 65 -2.23 9.01 -4.30
C PHE A 65 -3.74 9.11 -4.16
N GLY A 66 -4.32 8.26 -3.31
CA GLY A 66 -5.73 8.29 -2.98
C GLY A 66 -6.17 9.63 -2.40
N SER A 67 -5.46 10.13 -1.38
CA SER A 67 -5.78 11.42 -0.76
C SER A 67 -5.46 12.60 -1.67
N TRP A 68 -4.36 12.54 -2.41
CA TRP A 68 -3.96 13.56 -3.38
C TRP A 68 -5.07 13.82 -4.40
N LEU A 69 -5.59 12.75 -5.01
CA LEU A 69 -6.66 12.86 -6.01
C LEU A 69 -8.02 13.23 -5.39
N LEU A 70 -8.29 12.79 -4.15
CA LEU A 70 -9.49 13.19 -3.42
C LEU A 70 -9.56 14.71 -3.28
N TRP A 71 -8.46 15.34 -2.85
CA TRP A 71 -8.42 16.79 -2.68
C TRP A 71 -8.42 17.56 -3.99
N ILE A 72 -7.80 17.03 -5.05
CA ILE A 72 -7.94 17.59 -6.41
C ILE A 72 -9.42 17.61 -6.81
N ALA A 73 -10.14 16.50 -6.63
CA ALA A 73 -11.55 16.44 -6.97
C ALA A 73 -12.41 17.41 -6.15
N LEU A 74 -12.17 17.50 -4.84
CA LEU A 74 -12.87 18.43 -3.97
C LEU A 74 -12.56 19.89 -4.34
N GLY A 75 -11.33 20.19 -4.76
CA GLY A 75 -10.93 21.49 -5.29
C GLY A 75 -11.72 21.82 -6.55
N ALA A 76 -11.81 20.88 -7.49
CA ALA A 76 -12.55 21.09 -8.73
C ALA A 76 -14.04 21.36 -8.47
N LEU A 77 -14.67 20.58 -7.59
CA LEU A 77 -16.06 20.78 -7.17
C LEU A 77 -16.28 22.09 -6.42
N LEU A 78 -15.30 22.57 -5.65
CA LEU A 78 -15.41 23.84 -4.92
C LEU A 78 -15.55 25.03 -5.88
N VAL A 79 -14.87 25.01 -7.03
CA VAL A 79 -15.02 26.04 -8.07
C VAL A 79 -16.43 25.99 -8.69
N VAL A 80 -16.94 24.79 -8.97
CA VAL A 80 -18.30 24.58 -9.51
C VAL A 80 -19.35 25.08 -8.52
N TRP A 81 -19.24 24.71 -7.25
CA TRP A 81 -20.20 25.11 -6.21
C TRP A 81 -20.15 26.62 -5.92
N ARG A 82 -18.95 27.21 -5.87
CA ARG A 82 -18.74 28.63 -5.54
C ARG A 82 -18.61 29.53 -6.77
N HIS A 83 -19.23 29.18 -7.89
CA HIS A 83 -19.12 29.89 -9.17
C HIS A 83 -19.45 31.40 -9.13
N HIS A 84 -20.24 31.85 -8.14
CA HIS A 84 -20.56 33.27 -7.94
C HIS A 84 -19.49 34.08 -7.22
N ARG A 85 -18.49 33.45 -6.57
CA ARG A 85 -17.47 34.16 -5.78
C ARG A 85 -16.53 34.98 -6.69
N PRO A 86 -15.99 36.11 -6.21
CA PRO A 86 -15.21 37.04 -7.03
C PRO A 86 -13.93 36.41 -7.62
N TRP A 87 -13.27 35.52 -6.88
CA TRP A 87 -12.07 34.81 -7.34
C TRP A 87 -12.36 33.76 -8.44
N VAL A 88 -13.60 33.26 -8.54
CA VAL A 88 -14.04 32.39 -9.64
C VAL A 88 -14.53 33.22 -10.82
N ARG A 89 -15.24 34.33 -10.55
CA ARG A 89 -15.69 35.26 -11.61
C ARG A 89 -14.50 35.82 -12.38
N ASP A 90 -13.45 36.25 -11.67
CA ASP A 90 -12.18 36.67 -12.26
C ASP A 90 -11.17 35.51 -12.28
N ALA A 91 -11.45 34.54 -13.16
CA ALA A 91 -10.74 33.28 -13.19
C ALA A 91 -9.22 33.42 -13.42
N ARG A 92 -8.76 34.48 -14.11
CA ARG A 92 -7.32 34.74 -14.31
C ARG A 92 -6.63 35.19 -13.02
N ARG A 93 -7.28 36.06 -12.24
CA ARG A 93 -6.78 36.45 -10.92
C ARG A 93 -6.81 35.28 -9.94
N GLY A 94 -7.88 34.49 -9.97
CA GLY A 94 -7.98 33.24 -9.20
C GLY A 94 -6.82 32.29 -9.52
N LEU A 95 -6.61 32.00 -10.81
CA LEU A 95 -5.52 31.13 -11.28
C LEU A 95 -4.14 31.68 -10.89
N SER A 96 -3.90 32.98 -11.05
CA SER A 96 -2.65 33.61 -10.61
C SER A 96 -2.43 33.50 -9.11
N THR A 97 -3.48 33.59 -8.29
CA THR A 97 -3.38 33.46 -6.84
C THR A 97 -3.00 32.03 -6.44
N VAL A 98 -3.60 31.04 -7.09
CA VAL A 98 -3.25 29.62 -6.90
C VAL A 98 -1.79 29.37 -7.27
N LEU A 99 -1.35 29.81 -8.45
CA LEU A 99 0.05 29.61 -8.89
C LEU A 99 1.07 30.22 -7.93
N LEU A 100 0.75 31.37 -7.33
CA LEU A 100 1.61 32.06 -6.37
C LEU A 100 1.65 31.37 -4.99
N SER A 101 0.60 30.65 -4.58
CA SER A 101 0.59 29.97 -3.29
C SER A 101 1.36 28.65 -3.30
N LEU A 102 1.45 27.99 -4.44
CA LEU A 102 1.99 26.63 -4.58
C LEU A 102 3.43 26.43 -4.03
N PRO A 103 4.44 27.30 -4.31
CA PRO A 103 5.78 27.13 -3.74
C PRO A 103 5.82 27.19 -2.21
N LEU A 104 5.04 28.10 -1.62
CA LEU A 104 4.93 28.23 -0.17
C LEU A 104 4.22 27.02 0.44
N LEU A 105 3.14 26.54 -0.21
CA LEU A 105 2.43 25.35 0.24
C LEU A 105 3.34 24.12 0.25
N LEU A 106 4.12 23.89 -0.82
CA LEU A 106 5.09 22.78 -0.85
C LEU A 106 6.15 22.90 0.25
N ALA A 107 6.73 24.08 0.47
CA ALA A 107 7.70 24.30 1.55
C ALA A 107 7.12 23.97 2.93
N LEU A 108 5.89 24.44 3.21
CA LEU A 108 5.19 24.17 4.47
C LEU A 108 4.81 22.70 4.62
N GLN A 109 4.35 22.05 3.55
CA GLN A 109 3.96 20.63 3.58
C GLN A 109 5.17 19.72 3.80
N VAL A 110 6.33 20.00 3.20
CA VAL A 110 7.56 19.24 3.50
C VAL A 110 7.95 19.39 4.97
N ALA A 111 7.95 20.63 5.50
CA ALA A 111 8.26 20.85 6.90
C ALA A 111 7.27 20.13 7.84
N ALA A 112 5.98 20.15 7.51
CA ALA A 112 4.95 19.44 8.26
C ALA A 112 5.12 17.92 8.19
N THR A 113 5.45 17.36 7.01
CA THR A 113 5.71 15.92 6.85
C THR A 113 6.90 15.49 7.70
N ARG A 114 8.01 16.25 7.67
CA ARG A 114 9.21 15.96 8.49
C ARG A 114 8.96 16.11 10.00
N ALA A 115 7.96 16.90 10.40
CA ALA A 115 7.57 17.11 11.80
C ALA A 115 6.39 16.23 12.26
N VAL A 116 5.83 15.36 11.41
CA VAL A 116 4.55 14.69 11.71
C VAL A 116 4.61 13.82 12.97
N ARG A 117 5.76 13.24 13.29
CA ARG A 117 5.93 12.43 14.51
C ARG A 117 5.71 13.25 15.79
N LEU A 118 6.08 14.54 15.79
CA LEU A 118 5.79 15.46 16.89
C LEU A 118 4.29 15.73 17.01
N ALA A 119 3.62 15.92 15.87
CA ALA A 119 2.20 16.21 15.84
C ALA A 119 1.34 15.01 16.28
N LEU A 120 1.81 13.80 16.01
CA LEU A 120 1.15 12.55 16.40
C LEU A 120 1.57 12.04 17.79
N ASP A 121 2.46 12.77 18.49
CA ASP A 121 3.02 12.40 19.80
C ASP A 121 3.54 10.95 19.84
N VAL A 122 4.22 10.53 18.77
CA VAL A 122 4.68 9.13 18.63
C VAL A 122 5.94 8.94 19.46
N PRO A 123 5.96 7.97 20.40
CA PRO A 123 7.14 7.69 21.20
C PRO A 123 8.38 7.35 20.36
N SER A 124 9.54 7.49 20.99
CA SER A 124 10.83 7.20 20.36
C SER A 124 10.91 5.74 19.91
N VAL A 125 11.47 5.49 18.73
CA VAL A 125 11.64 4.15 18.12
C VAL A 125 10.33 3.43 17.74
N GLU A 126 9.16 3.90 18.20
CA GLU A 126 7.86 3.31 17.85
C GLU A 126 7.48 3.60 16.39
N LEU A 127 6.75 2.66 15.78
CA LEU A 127 6.19 2.84 14.43
C LEU A 127 4.89 3.65 14.51
N ILE A 128 4.66 4.56 13.54
CA ILE A 128 3.40 5.28 13.47
C ILE A 128 2.25 4.28 13.28
N PRO A 129 1.17 4.31 14.09
CA PRO A 129 0.06 3.39 13.93
C PRO A 129 -0.59 3.46 12.54
N LEU A 130 -0.93 2.30 11.97
CA LEU A 130 -1.54 2.22 10.64
C LEU A 130 -2.86 3.00 10.56
N GLY A 131 -3.63 3.02 11.66
CA GLY A 131 -4.88 3.79 11.77
C GLY A 131 -4.69 5.31 11.71
N GLN A 132 -3.51 5.81 12.09
CA GLN A 132 -3.16 7.23 12.01
C GLN A 132 -2.52 7.61 10.66
N LEU A 133 -1.95 6.64 9.94
CA LEU A 133 -1.24 6.88 8.68
C LEU A 133 -2.13 7.54 7.62
N VAL A 134 -3.28 6.94 7.30
CA VAL A 134 -4.17 7.46 6.24
C VAL A 134 -4.66 8.88 6.56
N PRO A 135 -5.21 9.20 7.74
CA PRO A 135 -5.64 10.56 8.05
C PRO A 135 -4.47 11.55 8.10
N ALA A 136 -3.29 11.15 8.61
CA ALA A 136 -2.11 12.01 8.62
C ALA A 136 -1.67 12.36 7.20
N VAL A 137 -1.55 11.36 6.30
CA VAL A 137 -1.22 11.59 4.90
C VAL A 137 -2.28 12.47 4.22
N ALA A 138 -3.56 12.18 4.45
CA ALA A 138 -4.66 12.97 3.88
C ALA A 138 -4.59 14.44 4.29
N LEU A 139 -4.29 14.74 5.56
CA LEU A 139 -4.14 16.11 6.05
C LEU A 139 -2.88 16.78 5.48
N LEU A 140 -1.76 16.06 5.42
CA LEU A 140 -0.49 16.59 4.92
C LEU A 140 -0.58 17.02 3.46
N VAL A 141 -1.26 16.26 2.59
CA VAL A 141 -1.34 16.56 1.15
C VAL A 141 -2.46 17.57 0.80
N LEU A 142 -3.40 17.81 1.72
CA LEU A 142 -4.62 18.61 1.48
C LEU A 142 -4.35 19.99 0.87
N PRO A 143 -3.51 20.87 1.44
CA PRO A 143 -3.42 22.26 0.95
C PRO A 143 -2.96 22.36 -0.50
N GLY A 144 -1.92 21.61 -0.86
CA GLY A 144 -1.36 21.56 -2.20
C GLY A 144 -2.31 20.95 -3.22
N ALA A 145 -2.82 19.75 -2.93
CA ALA A 145 -3.70 19.02 -3.84
C ALA A 145 -5.03 19.76 -4.07
N LEU A 146 -5.60 20.36 -3.02
CA LEU A 146 -6.79 21.21 -3.13
C LEU A 146 -6.51 22.42 -4.03
N ALA A 147 -5.37 23.09 -3.86
CA ALA A 147 -4.99 24.24 -4.69
C ALA A 147 -4.84 23.85 -6.16
N LEU A 148 -4.25 22.69 -6.46
CA LEU A 148 -4.17 22.16 -7.82
C LEU A 148 -5.55 21.89 -8.41
N GLY A 149 -6.46 21.26 -7.65
CA GLY A 149 -7.85 21.04 -8.09
C GLY A 149 -8.65 22.31 -8.34
N LEU A 150 -8.29 23.44 -7.71
CA LEU A 150 -8.90 24.74 -8.04
C LEU A 150 -8.46 25.25 -9.43
N ALA A 151 -7.25 24.90 -9.88
CA ALA A 151 -6.62 25.54 -11.03
C ALA A 151 -7.28 25.17 -12.36
N PHE A 152 -7.62 23.91 -12.57
CA PHE A 152 -8.12 23.42 -13.86
C PHE A 152 -9.50 23.99 -14.22
N PRO A 153 -10.53 24.03 -13.34
CA PRO A 153 -11.81 24.64 -13.70
C PRO A 153 -11.73 26.17 -13.84
N LEU A 154 -10.84 26.82 -13.07
CA LEU A 154 -10.52 28.24 -13.27
C LEU A 154 -9.91 28.49 -14.66
N ALA A 155 -9.03 27.59 -15.13
CA ALA A 155 -8.45 27.68 -16.46
C ALA A 155 -9.49 27.45 -17.57
N CYS A 156 -10.39 26.48 -17.40
CA CYS A 156 -11.53 26.26 -18.29
C CYS A 156 -12.39 27.52 -18.43
N ARG A 157 -12.64 28.20 -17.30
CA ARG A 157 -13.35 29.48 -17.28
C ARG A 157 -12.55 30.62 -17.93
N ALA A 158 -11.23 30.65 -17.75
CA ALA A 158 -10.34 31.69 -18.27
C ALA A 158 -10.12 31.61 -19.79
N LEU A 159 -10.28 30.43 -20.40
CA LEU A 159 -10.33 30.24 -21.85
C LEU A 159 -11.59 30.88 -22.46
N GLY A 160 -12.76 30.70 -21.81
CA GLY A 160 -14.02 31.32 -22.21
C GLY A 160 -14.62 30.77 -23.51
N GLU A 161 -14.32 29.52 -23.85
CA GLU A 161 -14.90 28.76 -24.98
C GLU A 161 -16.43 28.64 -24.85
N ARG A 162 -17.15 28.68 -25.97
CA ARG A 162 -18.61 28.54 -26.05
C ARG A 162 -18.99 27.58 -27.17
N GLY A 163 -20.11 26.86 -26.99
CA GLY A 163 -20.57 25.82 -27.91
C GLY A 163 -19.91 24.47 -27.65
N GLU A 164 -20.64 23.37 -27.90
CA GLU A 164 -20.23 22.00 -27.54
C GLU A 164 -18.83 21.64 -28.04
N ALA A 165 -18.56 21.80 -29.34
CA ALA A 165 -17.28 21.45 -29.95
C ALA A 165 -16.10 22.31 -29.43
N GLY A 166 -16.34 23.59 -29.15
CA GLY A 166 -15.33 24.50 -28.59
C GLY A 166 -14.99 24.14 -27.14
N VAL A 167 -16.02 23.89 -26.32
CA VAL A 167 -15.84 23.50 -24.91
C VAL A 167 -15.10 22.16 -24.80
N VAL A 168 -15.53 21.12 -25.54
CA VAL A 168 -14.85 19.81 -25.51
C VAL A 168 -13.38 19.97 -25.93
N ARG A 169 -13.11 20.67 -27.04
CA ARG A 169 -11.74 20.90 -27.52
C ARG A 169 -10.90 21.69 -26.51
N GLY A 170 -11.43 22.79 -25.97
CA GLY A 170 -10.71 23.65 -25.03
C GLY A 170 -10.35 22.93 -23.73
N VAL A 171 -11.32 22.23 -23.13
CA VAL A 171 -11.10 21.44 -21.91
C VAL A 171 -10.08 20.32 -22.16
N SER A 172 -10.19 19.60 -23.28
CA SER A 172 -9.22 18.55 -23.63
C SER A 172 -7.81 19.09 -23.86
N TRP A 173 -7.62 20.24 -24.52
CA TRP A 173 -6.29 20.82 -24.71
C TRP A 173 -5.66 21.38 -23.44
N LEU A 174 -6.45 21.86 -22.47
CA LEU A 174 -5.94 22.22 -21.14
C LEU A 174 -5.39 20.98 -20.43
N TYR A 175 -6.13 19.88 -20.48
CA TYR A 175 -5.73 18.61 -19.89
C TYR A 175 -4.45 18.05 -20.54
N VAL A 176 -4.33 18.14 -21.87
CA VAL A 176 -3.10 17.80 -22.60
C VAL A 176 -1.92 18.69 -22.19
N ALA A 177 -2.14 20.01 -22.06
CA ALA A 177 -1.09 20.95 -21.68
C ALA A 177 -0.56 20.66 -20.27
N GLU A 178 -1.46 20.41 -19.31
CA GLU A 178 -1.10 20.01 -17.95
C GLU A 178 -0.31 18.69 -17.94
N ALA A 179 -0.80 17.67 -18.63
CA ALA A 179 -0.15 16.36 -18.65
C ALA A 179 1.22 16.39 -19.37
N ALA A 180 1.38 17.20 -20.42
CA ALA A 180 2.68 17.46 -21.05
C ALA A 180 3.63 18.22 -20.12
N GLY A 181 3.11 19.14 -19.31
CA GLY A 181 3.83 19.79 -18.24
C GLY A 181 4.31 18.78 -17.20
N ALA A 182 3.43 17.88 -16.76
CA ALA A 182 3.75 16.83 -15.80
C ALA A 182 4.85 15.89 -16.32
N LEU A 183 4.85 15.56 -17.61
CA LEU A 183 5.93 14.81 -18.24
C LEU A 183 7.29 15.51 -18.04
N LEU A 184 7.38 16.77 -18.47
CA LEU A 184 8.61 17.55 -18.36
C LEU A 184 9.00 17.72 -16.88
N GLY A 185 8.03 17.94 -15.99
CA GLY A 185 8.25 18.01 -14.55
C GLY A 185 8.86 16.74 -13.97
N GLY A 186 8.38 15.56 -14.36
CA GLY A 186 8.95 14.29 -13.90
C GLY A 186 10.35 14.04 -14.46
N MET A 187 10.60 14.36 -15.74
CA MET A 187 11.94 14.28 -16.33
C MET A 187 12.92 15.24 -15.65
N LEU A 188 12.54 16.52 -15.47
CA LEU A 188 13.35 17.51 -14.77
C LEU A 188 13.59 17.08 -13.33
N PHE A 189 12.58 16.55 -12.65
CA PHE A 189 12.72 16.05 -11.29
C PHE A 189 13.76 14.94 -11.17
N THR A 190 13.62 13.87 -11.96
CA THR A 190 14.48 12.69 -11.90
C THR A 190 15.90 12.98 -12.36
N PHE A 191 16.09 13.73 -13.46
CA PHE A 191 17.43 13.90 -14.06
C PHE A 191 18.14 15.19 -13.67
N VAL A 192 17.42 16.23 -13.21
CA VAL A 192 18.00 17.56 -12.92
C VAL A 192 17.83 17.95 -11.45
N LEU A 193 16.61 17.98 -10.93
CA LEU A 193 16.35 18.50 -9.58
C LEU A 193 16.97 17.61 -8.51
N ILE A 194 16.74 16.29 -8.55
CA ILE A 194 17.30 15.36 -7.55
C ILE A 194 18.83 15.36 -7.56
N PRO A 195 19.53 15.14 -8.69
CA PRO A 195 20.97 14.93 -8.64
C PRO A 195 21.78 16.21 -8.42
N TRP A 196 21.24 17.38 -8.82
CA TRP A 196 22.02 18.63 -8.90
C TRP A 196 21.56 19.74 -7.95
N LEU A 197 20.25 19.91 -7.75
CA LEU A 197 19.70 21.09 -7.07
C LEU A 197 19.16 20.78 -5.67
N GLY A 198 18.66 19.56 -5.42
CA GLY A 198 17.91 19.24 -4.21
C GLY A 198 16.57 19.98 -4.13
N LEU A 199 15.85 19.81 -3.02
CA LEU A 199 14.50 20.35 -2.84
C LEU A 199 14.47 21.88 -2.88
N TRP A 200 15.23 22.54 -2.01
CA TRP A 200 15.11 23.99 -1.79
C TRP A 200 15.58 24.84 -2.97
N ARG A 201 16.67 24.45 -3.64
CA ARG A 201 17.10 25.16 -4.87
C ARG A 201 16.15 24.89 -6.03
N GLY A 202 15.60 23.67 -6.14
CA GLY A 202 14.56 23.33 -7.10
C GLY A 202 13.28 24.17 -6.90
N LEU A 203 12.84 24.32 -5.66
CA LEU A 203 11.76 25.24 -5.26
C LEU A 203 12.08 26.68 -5.66
N GLY A 204 13.34 27.11 -5.53
CA GLY A 204 13.77 28.44 -5.96
C GLY A 204 13.59 28.67 -7.46
N VAL A 205 14.01 27.72 -8.30
CA VAL A 205 13.82 27.78 -9.76
C VAL A 205 12.34 27.80 -10.14
N LEU A 206 11.53 26.93 -9.54
CA LEU A 206 10.11 26.87 -9.82
C LEU A 206 9.36 28.12 -9.34
N GLY A 207 9.71 28.64 -8.16
CA GLY A 207 9.16 29.89 -7.62
C GLY A 207 9.46 31.09 -8.51
N LEU A 208 10.67 31.16 -9.07
CA LEU A 208 11.06 32.17 -10.06
C LEU A 208 10.17 32.12 -11.31
N VAL A 209 10.01 30.93 -11.91
CA VAL A 209 9.22 30.75 -13.13
C VAL A 209 7.73 31.09 -12.89
N LEU A 210 7.16 30.60 -11.78
CA LEU A 210 5.76 30.87 -11.43
C LEU A 210 5.52 32.34 -11.06
N GLY A 211 6.46 32.98 -10.37
CA GLY A 211 6.40 34.41 -10.03
C GLY A 211 6.39 35.30 -11.28
N LEU A 212 7.25 35.00 -12.26
CA LEU A 212 7.30 35.71 -13.55
C LEU A 212 6.02 35.49 -14.38
N LEU A 213 5.48 34.26 -14.40
CA LEU A 213 4.24 33.92 -15.10
C LEU A 213 3.04 34.65 -14.48
N ALA A 214 2.94 34.65 -13.15
CA ALA A 214 1.86 35.32 -12.42
C ALA A 214 1.81 36.82 -12.74
N TRP A 215 2.97 37.46 -12.90
CA TRP A 215 3.05 38.86 -13.31
C TRP A 215 2.47 39.09 -14.72
N ARG A 216 2.60 38.13 -15.65
CA ARG A 216 2.02 38.23 -17.00
C ARG A 216 0.50 37.96 -17.04
N LEU A 217 -0.08 37.29 -16.05
CA LEU A 217 -1.50 36.86 -16.03
C LEU A 217 -2.52 37.95 -15.62
N ARG A 218 -2.21 39.23 -15.88
CA ARG A 218 -2.92 40.46 -15.43
C ARG A 218 -2.78 40.71 -13.92
N PRO A 219 -1.74 41.45 -13.50
CA PRO A 219 -1.47 41.66 -12.10
C PRO A 219 -2.54 42.58 -11.47
N ALA A 220 -3.11 42.15 -10.36
CA ALA A 220 -3.56 43.08 -9.34
C ALA A 220 -2.34 43.50 -8.51
N ARG A 221 -2.40 44.63 -7.77
CA ARG A 221 -1.28 45.08 -6.93
C ARG A 221 -0.77 43.97 -5.99
N THR A 222 -1.68 43.16 -5.46
CA THR A 222 -1.36 42.02 -4.58
C THR A 222 -0.65 40.88 -5.30
N THR A 223 -1.06 40.49 -6.51
CA THR A 223 -0.41 39.40 -7.25
C THR A 223 0.94 39.83 -7.85
N ALA A 224 1.13 41.11 -8.17
CA ALA A 224 2.44 41.65 -8.54
C ALA A 224 3.44 41.62 -7.37
N LEU A 225 3.02 42.05 -6.18
CA LEU A 225 3.86 41.98 -4.97
C LEU A 225 4.21 40.55 -4.61
N GLY A 226 3.25 39.63 -4.65
CA GLY A 226 3.47 38.20 -4.42
C GLY A 226 4.43 37.59 -5.44
N GLY A 227 4.27 37.91 -6.73
CA GLY A 227 5.20 37.46 -7.78
C GLY A 227 6.62 37.99 -7.58
N GLY A 228 6.78 39.28 -7.24
CA GLY A 228 8.07 39.88 -6.93
C GLY A 228 8.75 39.25 -5.71
N LEU A 229 7.98 38.95 -4.66
CA LEU A 229 8.49 38.26 -3.47
C LEU A 229 8.96 36.83 -3.79
N LEU A 230 8.20 36.06 -4.58
CA LEU A 230 8.63 34.72 -5.01
C LEU A 230 9.90 34.75 -5.87
N VAL A 231 10.04 35.75 -6.75
CA VAL A 231 11.25 35.94 -7.54
C VAL A 231 12.45 36.22 -6.62
N LEU A 232 12.31 37.13 -5.65
CA LEU A 232 13.35 37.42 -4.67
C LEU A 232 13.73 36.19 -3.84
N LEU A 233 12.74 35.50 -3.27
CA LEU A 233 12.96 34.27 -2.50
C LEU A 233 13.61 33.18 -3.36
N GLY A 234 13.19 33.04 -4.61
CA GLY A 234 13.78 32.06 -5.52
C GLY A 234 15.25 32.35 -5.83
N LEU A 235 15.64 33.61 -6.02
CA LEU A 235 17.05 34.01 -6.17
C LEU A 235 17.86 33.74 -4.90
N LEU A 236 17.30 34.05 -3.72
CA LEU A 236 17.94 33.78 -2.43
C LEU A 236 18.16 32.28 -2.19
N MET A 237 17.22 31.43 -2.57
CA MET A 237 17.36 29.97 -2.48
C MET A 237 18.37 29.41 -3.47
N LEU A 238 18.50 30.02 -4.65
CA LEU A 238 19.39 29.53 -5.70
C LEU A 238 20.87 29.86 -5.43
N VAL A 239 21.15 31.08 -4.94
CA VAL A 239 22.53 31.61 -4.80
C VAL A 239 23.00 31.63 -3.34
N GLY A 240 22.09 31.76 -2.38
CA GLY A 240 22.43 31.94 -0.96
C GLY A 240 22.59 30.62 -0.17
N PRO A 241 23.13 30.70 1.06
CA PRO A 241 23.26 29.54 1.97
C PRO A 241 21.92 29.10 2.58
N LEU A 242 20.83 29.85 2.32
CA LEU A 242 19.52 29.64 2.91
C LEU A 242 18.96 28.24 2.60
N ALA A 243 19.10 27.78 1.36
CA ALA A 243 18.66 26.45 0.94
C ALA A 243 19.34 25.33 1.74
N GLN A 244 20.66 25.42 1.92
CA GLN A 244 21.43 24.42 2.67
C GLN A 244 21.12 24.46 4.17
N THR A 245 20.93 25.66 4.72
CA THR A 245 20.59 25.86 6.12
C THR A 245 19.22 25.26 6.44
N LEU A 246 18.22 25.51 5.58
CA LEU A 246 16.87 24.95 5.72
C LEU A 246 16.89 23.42 5.65
N GLU A 247 17.60 22.86 4.66
CA GLU A 247 17.74 21.41 4.53
C GLU A 247 18.32 20.81 5.81
N SER A 248 19.47 21.31 6.29
CA SER A 248 20.13 20.76 7.48
C SER A 248 19.26 20.85 8.75
N ARG A 249 18.48 21.92 8.92
CA ARG A 249 17.64 22.12 10.11
C ARG A 249 16.40 21.25 10.08
N LEU A 250 15.74 21.13 8.92
CA LEU A 250 14.56 20.27 8.76
C LEU A 250 14.93 18.79 8.82
N GLU A 251 16.12 18.46 8.32
CA GLU A 251 16.69 17.13 8.47
C GLU A 251 16.97 16.80 9.93
N ALA A 252 17.65 17.69 10.66
CA ALA A 252 17.88 17.54 12.09
C ALA A 252 16.57 17.45 12.89
N LEU A 253 15.55 18.24 12.52
CA LEU A 253 14.21 18.17 13.12
C LEU A 253 13.61 16.77 12.94
N ARG A 254 13.61 16.25 11.71
CA ARG A 254 13.13 14.90 11.41
C ARG A 254 13.86 13.85 12.25
N PHE A 255 15.18 13.96 12.35
CA PHE A 255 16.00 13.03 13.13
C PHE A 255 15.79 13.11 14.63
N HIS A 256 15.62 14.31 15.19
CA HIS A 256 15.41 14.49 16.62
C HIS A 256 14.17 13.73 17.14
N THR A 257 13.17 13.52 16.27
CA THR A 257 11.94 12.79 16.62
C THR A 257 12.10 11.26 16.62
N LEU A 258 13.17 10.72 16.04
CA LEU A 258 13.38 9.28 15.95
C LEU A 258 13.79 8.68 17.30
N GLN A 259 14.81 9.28 17.94
CA GLN A 259 15.33 8.81 19.21
C GLN A 259 16.10 9.94 19.94
N PRO A 260 15.74 10.26 21.19
CA PRO A 260 16.48 11.20 22.03
C PRO A 260 17.95 10.79 22.18
N GLY A 261 18.86 11.77 22.10
CA GLY A 261 20.30 11.55 22.23
C GLY A 261 21.00 10.97 20.99
N LEU A 262 20.24 10.61 19.95
CA LEU A 262 20.79 10.16 18.67
C LEU A 262 21.22 11.37 17.84
N VAL A 263 22.52 11.54 17.63
CA VAL A 263 23.10 12.69 16.90
C VAL A 263 23.27 12.34 15.44
N LEU A 264 22.61 13.08 14.54
CA LEU A 264 22.79 12.93 13.11
C LEU A 264 24.23 13.27 12.70
N VAL A 265 24.88 12.34 11.99
CA VAL A 265 26.24 12.50 11.46
C VAL A 265 26.19 12.89 9.98
N ASP A 266 25.40 12.16 9.21
CA ASP A 266 25.28 12.34 7.77
C ASP A 266 23.93 11.78 7.28
N ALA A 267 23.41 12.34 6.19
CA ALA A 267 22.17 11.92 5.56
C ALA A 267 22.21 12.16 4.05
N LEU A 268 21.70 11.19 3.30
CA LEU A 268 21.65 11.26 1.85
C LEU A 268 20.44 10.54 1.28
N ASP A 269 19.99 11.02 0.14
CA ASP A 269 19.05 10.30 -0.71
C ASP A 269 19.82 9.48 -1.75
N THR A 270 19.51 8.19 -1.81
CA THR A 270 19.99 7.30 -2.86
C THR A 270 18.82 6.89 -3.77
N ARG A 271 19.11 6.10 -4.80
CA ARG A 271 18.05 5.61 -5.70
C ARG A 271 17.06 4.65 -5.02
N TYR A 272 17.47 4.08 -3.90
CA TYR A 272 16.71 3.07 -3.17
C TYR A 272 15.80 3.69 -2.11
N GLY A 273 16.23 4.80 -1.50
CA GLY A 273 15.50 5.45 -0.42
C GLY A 273 16.35 6.50 0.27
N HIS A 274 15.90 6.92 1.45
CA HIS A 274 16.64 7.82 2.30
C HIS A 274 17.51 7.04 3.30
N VAL A 275 18.80 7.36 3.37
CA VAL A 275 19.76 6.75 4.30
C VAL A 275 20.40 7.82 5.16
N ALA A 276 20.45 7.56 6.46
CA ALA A 276 21.19 8.40 7.38
C ALA A 276 22.01 7.60 8.37
N TYR A 277 23.06 8.24 8.85
CA TYR A 277 23.98 7.72 9.84
C TYR A 277 23.91 8.61 11.06
N ALA A 278 23.67 7.98 12.20
CA ALA A 278 23.56 8.69 13.46
C ALA A 278 24.38 8.00 14.55
N ARG A 279 24.77 8.75 15.57
CA ARG A 279 25.63 8.26 16.65
C ARG A 279 24.92 8.39 17.99
N LEU A 280 24.98 7.31 18.77
CA LEU A 280 24.59 7.28 20.17
C LEU A 280 25.82 6.84 20.98
N GLY A 281 26.51 7.80 21.60
CA GLY A 281 27.78 7.54 22.28
C GLY A 281 28.86 7.01 21.32
N LYS A 282 29.31 5.76 21.53
CA LYS A 282 30.29 5.08 20.67
C LYS A 282 29.66 4.24 19.55
N GLN A 283 28.34 4.07 19.56
CA GLN A 283 27.62 3.26 18.59
C GLN A 283 27.14 4.13 17.42
N VAL A 284 27.27 3.62 16.20
CA VAL A 284 26.72 4.21 14.98
C VAL A 284 25.51 3.39 14.55
N SER A 285 24.42 4.07 14.21
CA SER A 285 23.18 3.48 13.71
C SER A 285 22.94 3.92 12.26
N VAL A 286 22.55 2.96 11.43
CA VAL A 286 22.11 3.19 10.05
C VAL A 286 20.59 3.25 10.04
N VAL A 287 20.05 4.41 9.70
CA VAL A 287 18.61 4.65 9.57
C VAL A 287 18.25 4.62 8.08
N ARG A 288 17.33 3.73 7.69
CA ARG A 288 16.79 3.62 6.32
C ARG A 288 15.30 3.92 6.35
N ASP A 289 14.85 4.87 5.54
CA ASP A 289 13.44 5.28 5.43
C ASP A 289 12.75 5.42 6.81
N GLY A 290 13.39 6.16 7.72
CA GLY A 290 12.86 6.43 9.06
C GLY A 290 12.94 5.26 10.05
N ARG A 291 13.59 4.14 9.73
CA ARG A 291 13.78 2.99 10.64
C ARG A 291 15.25 2.70 10.89
N ILE A 292 15.60 2.41 12.14
CA ILE A 292 16.92 1.90 12.48
C ILE A 292 17.03 0.49 11.87
N SER A 293 17.90 0.35 10.88
CA SER A 293 18.15 -0.91 10.16
C SER A 293 19.26 -1.73 10.80
N ALA A 294 20.34 -1.06 11.23
CA ALA A 294 21.47 -1.69 11.91
C ALA A 294 22.11 -0.70 12.89
N SER A 295 22.68 -1.23 13.96
CA SER A 295 23.52 -0.47 14.89
C SER A 295 24.83 -1.22 15.14
N PHE A 296 25.96 -0.53 15.18
CA PHE A 296 27.28 -1.14 15.34
C PHE A 296 28.23 -0.24 16.16
N PRO A 297 29.15 -0.82 16.96
CA PRO A 297 29.41 -2.25 17.11
C PRO A 297 28.37 -2.98 17.98
N GLN A 298 28.09 -4.25 17.65
CA GLN A 298 27.26 -5.18 18.43
C GLN A 298 27.97 -6.53 18.59
N ARG A 299 29.17 -6.47 19.18
CA ARG A 299 30.14 -7.58 19.18
C ARG A 299 29.54 -8.94 19.58
N ARG A 300 28.85 -9.01 20.72
CA ARG A 300 28.24 -10.27 21.22
C ARG A 300 27.21 -10.87 20.26
N ALA A 301 26.33 -10.04 19.67
CA ALA A 301 25.28 -10.51 18.76
C ALA A 301 25.87 -11.02 17.44
N ILE A 302 26.95 -10.39 16.97
CA ILE A 302 27.68 -10.79 15.76
C ILE A 302 28.43 -12.11 16.00
N GLU A 303 29.17 -12.22 17.11
CA GLU A 303 29.89 -13.44 17.51
C GLU A 303 28.94 -14.63 17.62
N GLN A 304 27.78 -14.43 18.27
CA GLN A 304 26.73 -15.44 18.36
C GLN A 304 26.18 -15.84 16.99
N THR A 305 25.86 -14.86 16.14
CA THR A 305 25.31 -15.12 14.80
C THR A 305 26.31 -15.88 13.93
N ALA A 306 27.58 -15.45 13.92
CA ALA A 306 28.65 -16.08 13.15
C ALA A 306 28.88 -17.53 13.62
N ALA A 307 28.95 -17.76 14.93
CA ALA A 307 29.10 -19.10 15.49
C ALA A 307 27.93 -20.02 15.11
N TYR A 308 26.69 -19.53 15.20
CA TYR A 308 25.52 -20.32 14.83
C TYR A 308 25.49 -20.68 13.34
N VAL A 309 25.57 -19.69 12.45
CA VAL A 309 25.44 -19.96 11.01
C VAL A 309 26.61 -20.77 10.45
N TYR A 310 27.82 -20.59 10.99
CA TYR A 310 28.98 -21.37 10.57
C TYR A 310 28.92 -22.80 11.12
N ALA A 311 28.45 -23.01 12.37
CA ALA A 311 28.27 -24.36 12.91
C ALA A 311 27.22 -25.17 12.12
N GLN A 312 26.17 -24.52 11.60
CA GLN A 312 25.23 -25.16 10.69
C GLN A 312 25.91 -25.60 9.38
N ALA A 313 26.79 -24.76 8.85
CA ALA A 313 27.53 -25.01 7.62
C ALA A 313 28.98 -25.47 7.87
N ALA A 314 29.21 -26.32 8.89
CA ALA A 314 30.57 -26.67 9.33
C ALA A 314 31.46 -27.11 8.15
N GLY A 315 32.62 -26.46 8.01
CA GLY A 315 33.57 -26.66 6.90
C GLY A 315 33.28 -25.83 5.64
N ALA A 316 32.34 -24.88 5.69
CA ALA A 316 32.06 -23.96 4.58
C ALA A 316 33.28 -23.11 4.20
N ARG A 317 33.62 -23.07 2.92
CA ARG A 317 34.77 -22.32 2.40
C ARG A 317 34.36 -21.12 1.56
N ARG A 318 33.26 -21.24 0.81
CA ARG A 318 32.73 -20.16 -0.04
C ARG A 318 31.40 -19.65 0.50
N LEU A 319 31.36 -18.37 0.86
CA LEU A 319 30.22 -17.72 1.49
C LEU A 319 29.62 -16.67 0.55
N LEU A 320 28.29 -16.57 0.55
CA LEU A 320 27.53 -15.51 -0.11
C LEU A 320 26.67 -14.77 0.92
N LEU A 321 26.85 -13.46 1.04
CA LEU A 321 26.10 -12.61 1.97
C LEU A 321 25.29 -11.58 1.19
N PHE A 322 24.02 -11.42 1.54
CA PHE A 322 23.17 -10.34 1.03
C PHE A 322 22.93 -9.27 2.10
N GLY A 323 23.08 -8.01 1.72
CA GLY A 323 22.74 -6.85 2.55
C GLY A 323 23.96 -6.11 3.08
N SER A 324 23.88 -5.53 4.28
CA SER A 324 24.82 -4.51 4.76
C SER A 324 26.12 -5.03 5.40
N PHE A 325 27.23 -4.35 5.08
CA PHE A 325 28.52 -4.49 5.78
C PHE A 325 28.51 -3.89 7.20
N ALA A 326 27.58 -2.96 7.48
CA ALA A 326 27.53 -2.23 8.75
C ALA A 326 27.40 -3.15 9.97
N SER A 327 26.76 -4.30 9.81
CA SER A 327 26.56 -5.28 10.89
C SER A 327 27.88 -5.82 11.45
N GLY A 328 28.96 -5.85 10.66
CA GLY A 328 30.24 -6.46 11.06
C GLY A 328 30.29 -7.98 10.93
N LEU A 329 29.22 -8.63 10.47
CA LEU A 329 29.18 -10.09 10.33
C LEU A 329 30.21 -10.62 9.33
N ALA A 330 30.40 -9.96 8.19
CA ALA A 330 31.43 -10.33 7.22
C ALA A 330 32.84 -10.28 7.82
N ALA A 331 33.13 -9.27 8.65
CA ALA A 331 34.40 -9.12 9.32
C ALA A 331 34.65 -10.24 10.35
N GLU A 332 33.61 -10.65 11.09
CA GLU A 332 33.71 -11.77 12.03
C GLU A 332 33.87 -13.12 11.30
N LEU A 333 33.18 -13.33 10.18
CA LEU A 333 33.26 -14.56 9.39
C LEU A 333 34.64 -14.79 8.75
N LEU A 334 35.43 -13.73 8.51
CA LEU A 334 36.82 -13.86 8.04
C LEU A 334 37.75 -14.53 9.05
N ARG A 335 37.34 -14.65 10.32
CA ARG A 335 38.10 -15.40 11.35
C ARG A 335 37.98 -16.90 11.17
N TYR A 336 36.94 -17.36 10.48
CA TYR A 336 36.70 -18.77 10.19
C TYR A 336 37.57 -19.21 9.00
N PRO A 337 37.81 -20.52 8.81
CA PRO A 337 38.63 -21.04 7.72
C PRO A 337 37.89 -21.00 6.37
N VAL A 338 37.53 -19.80 5.95
CA VAL A 338 36.88 -19.48 4.68
C VAL A 338 37.93 -19.07 3.65
N ASP A 339 37.70 -19.49 2.40
CA ASP A 339 38.55 -19.15 1.26
C ASP A 339 38.05 -17.87 0.57
N HIS A 340 36.73 -17.65 0.58
CA HIS A 340 36.10 -16.57 -0.19
C HIS A 340 34.75 -16.16 0.39
N ILE A 341 34.52 -14.85 0.50
CA ILE A 341 33.25 -14.23 0.91
C ILE A 341 32.83 -13.22 -0.17
N ASP A 342 31.72 -13.51 -0.85
CA ASP A 342 31.05 -12.54 -1.71
C ASP A 342 29.98 -11.79 -0.89
N LEU A 343 30.15 -10.48 -0.72
CA LEU A 343 29.14 -9.62 -0.09
C LEU A 343 28.45 -8.76 -1.14
N VAL A 344 27.18 -9.06 -1.37
CA VAL A 344 26.33 -8.36 -2.35
C VAL A 344 25.59 -7.20 -1.68
N LEU A 345 25.99 -5.99 -2.03
CA LEU A 345 25.46 -4.72 -1.58
C LEU A 345 24.75 -4.04 -2.75
N GLN A 346 23.54 -3.54 -2.57
CA GLN A 346 22.86 -2.86 -3.68
C GLN A 346 23.33 -1.41 -3.86
N ASP A 347 23.61 -0.73 -2.75
CA ASP A 347 23.78 0.72 -2.72
C ASP A 347 25.24 1.12 -2.48
N ARG A 348 25.95 1.39 -3.58
CA ARG A 348 27.32 1.88 -3.55
C ARG A 348 27.43 3.23 -2.84
N ARG A 349 26.50 4.14 -3.11
CA ARG A 349 26.54 5.51 -2.58
C ARG A 349 26.38 5.52 -1.07
N ALA A 350 25.43 4.72 -0.54
CA ALA A 350 25.31 4.52 0.90
C ALA A 350 26.59 3.88 1.48
N PHE A 351 27.16 2.86 0.84
CA PHE A 351 28.40 2.24 1.34
C PHE A 351 29.57 3.24 1.42
N ASP A 352 29.75 4.09 0.42
CA ASP A 352 30.84 5.08 0.40
C ASP A 352 30.74 6.08 1.56
N HIS A 353 29.52 6.45 1.98
CA HIS A 353 29.26 7.30 3.15
C HIS A 353 29.34 6.54 4.49
N LEU A 354 29.06 5.24 4.49
CA LEU A 354 29.25 4.37 5.67
C LEU A 354 30.73 4.12 5.95
N ARG A 355 31.57 3.98 4.91
CA ARG A 355 32.97 3.54 5.00
C ARG A 355 33.81 4.31 6.04
N PRO A 356 33.73 5.65 6.15
CA PRO A 356 34.47 6.42 7.15
C PRO A 356 34.03 6.15 8.60
N LEU A 357 32.80 5.64 8.80
CA LEU A 357 32.19 5.42 10.11
C LEU A 357 32.46 4.02 10.67
N LEU A 358 33.06 3.13 9.86
CA LEU A 358 33.33 1.74 10.23
C LEU A 358 34.37 1.61 11.35
N THR A 359 34.23 0.55 12.16
CA THR A 359 35.21 0.22 13.18
C THR A 359 36.55 -0.17 12.56
N THR A 360 37.61 -0.18 13.37
CA THR A 360 38.95 -0.59 12.92
C THR A 360 38.96 -2.03 12.40
N GLU A 361 38.26 -2.94 13.06
CA GLU A 361 38.14 -4.35 12.63
C GLU A 361 37.42 -4.46 11.28
N GLN A 362 36.32 -3.73 11.09
CA GLN A 362 35.60 -3.69 9.82
C GLN A 362 36.45 -3.08 8.69
N ARG A 363 37.27 -2.07 8.98
CA ARG A 363 38.18 -1.48 7.98
C ARG A 363 39.27 -2.47 7.56
N LYS A 364 39.87 -3.19 8.50
CA LYS A 364 40.82 -4.27 8.19
C LYS A 364 40.19 -5.37 7.35
N ALA A 365 38.94 -5.74 7.63
CA ALA A 365 38.22 -6.73 6.82
C ALA A 365 38.01 -6.30 5.36
N LEU A 366 37.90 -5.00 5.07
CA LEU A 366 37.82 -4.50 3.69
C LEU A 366 39.14 -4.63 2.90
N GLU A 367 40.26 -4.84 3.60
CA GLU A 367 41.58 -5.03 3.00
C GLU A 367 41.91 -6.54 2.83
N ASP A 368 41.09 -7.43 3.40
CA ASP A 368 41.28 -8.88 3.29
C ASP A 368 40.91 -9.35 1.86
N PRO A 369 41.83 -9.99 1.13
CA PRO A 369 41.59 -10.42 -0.25
C PRO A 369 40.49 -11.48 -0.38
N ARG A 370 40.12 -12.14 0.72
CA ARG A 370 39.03 -13.13 0.74
C ARG A 370 37.66 -12.48 0.69
N LEU A 371 37.52 -11.19 1.01
CA LEU A 371 36.26 -10.46 0.95
C LEU A 371 36.13 -9.69 -0.36
N GLN A 372 35.10 -10.00 -1.16
CA GLN A 372 34.76 -9.27 -2.38
C GLN A 372 33.41 -8.57 -2.25
N LEU A 373 33.38 -7.28 -2.56
CA LEU A 373 32.16 -6.48 -2.54
C LEU A 373 31.57 -6.36 -3.94
N HIS A 374 30.31 -6.76 -4.09
CA HIS A 374 29.58 -6.67 -5.36
C HIS A 374 28.45 -5.65 -5.23
N PHE A 375 28.53 -4.57 -6.03
CA PHE A 375 27.55 -3.48 -6.01
C PHE A 375 26.43 -3.69 -7.03
N VAL A 376 25.53 -4.63 -6.75
CA VAL A 376 24.45 -5.06 -7.67
C VAL A 376 23.22 -5.54 -6.89
N ASP A 377 22.05 -5.61 -7.54
CA ASP A 377 20.87 -6.27 -6.97
C ASP A 377 21.16 -7.77 -6.72
N GLY A 378 20.70 -8.29 -5.57
CA GLY A 378 21.02 -9.65 -5.15
C GLY A 378 20.42 -10.76 -6.02
N ARG A 379 19.22 -10.55 -6.58
CA ARG A 379 18.62 -11.51 -7.51
C ARG A 379 19.28 -11.45 -8.88
N ARG A 380 19.66 -10.24 -9.32
CA ARG A 380 20.48 -10.07 -10.52
C ARG A 380 21.84 -10.73 -10.37
N TYR A 381 22.49 -10.58 -9.21
CA TYR A 381 23.75 -11.26 -8.92
C TYR A 381 23.61 -12.76 -9.13
N LEU A 382 22.63 -13.41 -8.49
CA LEU A 382 22.40 -14.85 -8.65
C LEU A 382 22.16 -15.24 -10.11
N ARG A 383 21.31 -14.50 -10.84
CA ARG A 383 21.02 -14.80 -12.25
C ARG A 383 22.26 -14.70 -13.14
N ASP A 384 23.09 -13.68 -12.92
CA ASP A 384 24.24 -13.39 -13.75
C ASP A 384 25.49 -14.17 -13.27
N TYR A 385 25.43 -14.86 -12.12
CA TYR A 385 26.54 -15.57 -11.50
C TYR A 385 26.83 -16.91 -12.20
N ALA A 386 28.05 -17.04 -12.71
CA ALA A 386 28.57 -18.23 -13.39
C ALA A 386 29.75 -18.89 -12.66
N GLY A 387 30.00 -18.51 -11.40
CA GLY A 387 31.13 -19.02 -10.61
C GLY A 387 30.85 -20.34 -9.87
N PRO A 388 31.81 -20.81 -9.05
CA PRO A 388 31.65 -22.02 -8.23
C PRO A 388 30.50 -21.88 -7.23
N ALA A 389 29.87 -23.00 -6.87
CA ALA A 389 28.78 -23.03 -5.92
C ALA A 389 29.20 -22.60 -4.49
N TYR A 390 28.25 -22.09 -3.72
CA TYR A 390 28.45 -21.62 -2.35
C TYR A 390 28.11 -22.69 -1.31
N ASP A 391 28.86 -22.70 -0.21
CA ASP A 391 28.64 -23.59 0.94
C ASP A 391 27.71 -22.97 1.98
N LEU A 392 27.70 -21.63 2.07
CA LEU A 392 26.87 -20.90 3.02
C LEU A 392 26.33 -19.61 2.38
N VAL A 393 25.00 -19.48 2.34
CA VAL A 393 24.28 -18.32 1.81
C VAL A 393 23.53 -17.64 2.95
N LEU A 394 23.76 -16.34 3.17
CA LEU A 394 23.21 -15.58 4.28
C LEU A 394 22.30 -14.44 3.79
N VAL A 395 21.03 -14.49 4.19
CA VAL A 395 20.00 -13.47 3.92
C VAL A 395 19.52 -12.93 5.26
N LEU A 396 20.40 -12.20 5.94
CA LEU A 396 20.20 -11.80 7.34
C LEU A 396 19.89 -10.31 7.52
N ASP A 397 20.21 -9.46 6.54
CA ASP A 397 19.93 -8.01 6.56
C ASP A 397 18.77 -7.66 5.60
N ALA A 398 17.77 -8.53 5.54
CA ALA A 398 16.54 -8.32 4.79
C ALA A 398 15.33 -8.67 5.67
N ALA A 399 14.19 -8.05 5.39
CA ALA A 399 12.92 -8.40 6.02
C ALA A 399 11.79 -8.24 5.00
N PRO A 400 10.77 -9.13 4.99
CA PRO A 400 9.64 -9.00 4.08
C PRO A 400 8.63 -7.96 4.60
N THR A 401 9.07 -6.70 4.71
CA THR A 401 8.27 -5.56 5.19
C THR A 401 7.63 -4.75 4.06
N ASN A 402 8.13 -4.89 2.83
CA ASN A 402 7.60 -4.29 1.60
C ASN A 402 7.95 -5.19 0.41
N ALA A 403 7.47 -4.85 -0.78
CA ALA A 403 7.70 -5.61 -2.01
C ALA A 403 9.19 -5.74 -2.35
N HIS A 404 10.01 -4.74 -2.02
CA HIS A 404 11.46 -4.79 -2.22
C HIS A 404 12.11 -5.88 -1.35
N GLY A 405 11.88 -5.89 -0.04
CA GLY A 405 12.48 -6.86 0.88
C GLY A 405 11.91 -8.27 0.72
N ASN A 406 10.60 -8.38 0.42
CA ASN A 406 9.89 -9.65 0.27
C ASN A 406 10.50 -10.56 -0.82
N ARG A 407 11.12 -9.99 -1.85
CA ARG A 407 11.77 -10.73 -2.93
C ARG A 407 12.83 -11.73 -2.43
N TYR A 408 13.41 -11.52 -1.25
CA TYR A 408 14.41 -12.45 -0.68
C TYR A 408 13.78 -13.60 0.12
N PHE A 409 12.45 -13.66 0.19
CA PHE A 409 11.70 -14.62 1.01
C PHE A 409 10.67 -15.42 0.18
N THR A 410 10.76 -15.40 -1.14
CA THR A 410 9.87 -16.16 -2.02
C THR A 410 10.46 -17.51 -2.41
N LEU A 411 9.59 -18.44 -2.79
CA LEU A 411 9.98 -19.75 -3.31
C LEU A 411 10.91 -19.63 -4.52
N ASP A 412 10.64 -18.66 -5.40
CA ASP A 412 11.41 -18.38 -6.60
C ASP A 412 12.86 -18.02 -6.26
N PHE A 413 13.05 -17.11 -5.28
CA PHE A 413 14.39 -16.76 -4.80
C PHE A 413 15.09 -17.93 -4.12
N TYR A 414 14.42 -18.69 -3.25
CA TYR A 414 15.05 -19.83 -2.58
C TYR A 414 15.48 -20.92 -3.56
N ARG A 415 14.68 -21.18 -4.61
CA ARG A 415 15.06 -22.09 -5.70
C ARG A 415 16.25 -21.56 -6.49
N GLN A 416 16.27 -20.26 -6.79
CA GLN A 416 17.38 -19.62 -7.48
C GLN A 416 18.67 -19.72 -6.64
N ALA A 417 18.61 -19.40 -5.34
CA ALA A 417 19.75 -19.53 -4.44
C ALA A 417 20.24 -20.97 -4.35
N ARG A 418 19.33 -21.94 -4.19
CA ARG A 418 19.64 -23.38 -4.15
C ARG A 418 20.40 -23.85 -5.40
N ALA A 419 20.10 -23.32 -6.58
CA ALA A 419 20.78 -23.69 -7.81
C ALA A 419 22.28 -23.30 -7.83
N HIS A 420 22.69 -22.35 -6.99
CA HIS A 420 24.08 -21.91 -6.84
C HIS A 420 24.74 -22.42 -5.55
N MET A 421 24.16 -23.42 -4.88
CA MET A 421 24.68 -24.01 -3.64
C MET A 421 25.30 -25.38 -3.88
N THR A 422 26.30 -25.74 -3.07
CA THR A 422 26.83 -27.11 -3.04
C THR A 422 25.78 -28.08 -2.49
N ALA A 423 25.96 -29.39 -2.70
CA ALA A 423 25.02 -30.40 -2.20
C ALA A 423 24.84 -30.33 -0.66
N GLY A 424 25.92 -30.00 0.06
CA GLY A 424 25.92 -29.76 1.51
C GLY A 424 25.82 -28.27 1.89
N GLY A 425 25.44 -27.40 0.96
CA GLY A 425 25.31 -25.97 1.21
C GLY A 425 24.17 -25.64 2.18
N VAL A 426 24.30 -24.55 2.92
CA VAL A 426 23.30 -24.08 3.88
C VAL A 426 22.87 -22.65 3.54
N LEU A 427 21.57 -22.39 3.51
CA LEU A 427 21.00 -21.05 3.38
C LEU A 427 20.39 -20.66 4.72
N CYS A 428 20.83 -19.54 5.30
CA CYS A 428 20.24 -19.00 6.53
C CYS A 428 19.55 -17.65 6.29
N THR A 429 18.32 -17.52 6.77
CA THR A 429 17.50 -16.30 6.70
C THR A 429 16.87 -15.97 8.05
N ARG A 430 16.48 -14.72 8.27
CA ARG A 430 15.92 -14.26 9.56
C ARG A 430 14.65 -13.46 9.37
N VAL A 431 13.69 -13.65 10.27
CA VAL A 431 12.46 -12.85 10.34
C VAL A 431 12.07 -12.51 11.77
N SER A 432 11.33 -11.41 11.94
CA SER A 432 10.78 -11.01 13.23
C SER A 432 9.76 -12.01 13.76
N SER A 433 9.83 -12.31 15.06
CA SER A 433 8.92 -13.23 15.75
C SER A 433 8.71 -12.78 17.20
N ALA A 434 8.29 -13.71 18.07
CA ALA A 434 8.14 -13.50 19.50
C ALA A 434 8.88 -14.61 20.28
N SER A 435 9.54 -14.23 21.37
CA SER A 435 10.33 -15.14 22.21
C SER A 435 9.53 -16.16 23.02
N ASN A 436 8.32 -15.80 23.48
CA ASN A 436 7.59 -16.60 24.47
C ASN A 436 6.23 -17.14 23.99
N TYR A 437 5.50 -16.39 23.16
CA TYR A 437 4.18 -16.78 22.67
C TYR A 437 3.96 -16.32 21.24
N ILE A 438 3.55 -17.24 20.37
CA ILE A 438 3.26 -16.92 18.97
C ILE A 438 1.74 -16.87 18.78
N GLY A 439 1.20 -15.65 18.79
CA GLY A 439 -0.18 -15.42 18.38
C GLY A 439 -0.39 -15.72 16.89
N GLY A 440 -1.65 -15.91 16.48
CA GLY A 440 -2.01 -16.34 15.11
C GLY A 440 -1.35 -15.54 13.98
N THR A 441 -1.21 -14.21 14.11
CA THR A 441 -0.57 -13.36 13.10
C THR A 441 0.93 -13.59 12.97
N VAL A 442 1.65 -13.71 14.11
CA VAL A 442 3.08 -14.03 14.11
C VAL A 442 3.28 -15.44 13.55
N ARG A 443 2.40 -16.38 13.90
CA ARG A 443 2.42 -17.76 13.37
C ARG A 443 2.24 -17.79 11.87
N SER A 444 1.23 -17.09 11.33
CA SER A 444 1.00 -17.03 9.88
C SER A 444 2.20 -16.41 9.15
N TYR A 445 2.76 -15.32 9.69
CA TYR A 445 3.92 -14.64 9.10
C TYR A 445 5.18 -15.51 9.06
N ALA A 446 5.67 -15.96 10.22
CA ALA A 446 6.88 -16.79 10.31
C ALA A 446 6.65 -18.19 9.70
N GLY A 447 5.46 -18.75 9.87
CA GLY A 447 5.06 -20.03 9.27
C GLY A 447 5.01 -19.98 7.75
N SER A 448 4.64 -18.85 7.15
CA SER A 448 4.69 -18.69 5.69
C SER A 448 6.13 -18.74 5.17
N VAL A 449 7.06 -18.12 5.88
CA VAL A 449 8.49 -18.17 5.55
C VAL A 449 9.04 -19.59 5.72
N TYR A 450 8.71 -20.26 6.84
CA TYR A 450 9.07 -21.66 7.09
C TYR A 450 8.54 -22.58 5.98
N ARG A 451 7.24 -22.54 5.67
CA ARG A 451 6.62 -23.33 4.59
C ARG A 451 7.30 -23.08 3.25
N THR A 452 7.65 -21.84 2.96
CA THR A 452 8.30 -21.45 1.70
C THR A 452 9.73 -22.00 1.61
N LEU A 453 10.49 -21.99 2.71
CA LEU A 453 11.79 -22.64 2.80
C LEU A 453 11.67 -24.17 2.65
N SER A 454 10.76 -24.81 3.37
CA SER A 454 10.53 -26.26 3.28
C SER A 454 10.06 -26.72 1.90
N ALA A 455 9.42 -25.84 1.12
CA ALA A 455 9.08 -26.12 -0.28
C ALA A 455 10.30 -26.04 -1.24
N ALA A 456 11.37 -25.35 -0.83
CA ALA A 456 12.60 -25.22 -1.60
C ALA A 456 13.70 -26.21 -1.15
N PHE A 457 13.71 -26.59 0.14
CA PHE A 457 14.74 -27.41 0.77
C PHE A 457 14.12 -28.54 1.60
N PRO A 458 14.68 -29.77 1.55
CA PRO A 458 14.17 -30.90 2.32
C PRO A 458 14.44 -30.80 3.83
N ALA A 459 15.50 -30.11 4.26
CA ALA A 459 15.79 -29.89 5.67
C ALA A 459 15.82 -28.41 6.03
N VAL A 460 15.17 -28.08 7.15
CA VAL A 460 15.09 -26.73 7.72
C VAL A 460 15.25 -26.85 9.23
N ALA A 461 16.28 -26.21 9.77
CA ALA A 461 16.48 -25.99 11.19
C ALA A 461 16.04 -24.58 11.57
N LEU A 462 15.48 -24.40 12.77
CA LEU A 462 15.05 -23.12 13.28
C LEU A 462 15.69 -22.77 14.62
N GLN A 463 16.05 -21.50 14.78
CA GLN A 463 16.48 -20.89 16.03
C GLN A 463 15.34 -20.01 16.59
N PRO A 464 14.83 -20.27 17.81
CA PRO A 464 13.80 -19.45 18.45
C PRO A 464 14.34 -18.09 18.92
N GLY A 465 13.43 -17.11 19.09
CA GLY A 465 13.73 -15.79 19.64
C GLY A 465 12.78 -14.69 19.15
N ASP A 466 12.99 -13.45 19.59
CA ASP A 466 12.30 -12.25 19.05
C ASP A 466 12.62 -12.04 17.56
N GLN A 467 13.72 -12.62 17.11
CA GLN A 467 14.01 -12.87 15.71
C GLN A 467 14.25 -14.37 15.55
N GLN A 468 13.50 -15.01 14.66
CA GLN A 468 13.74 -16.39 14.31
C GLN A 468 14.70 -16.46 13.14
N LEU A 469 15.70 -17.33 13.27
CA LEU A 469 16.66 -17.61 12.22
C LEU A 469 16.41 -19.02 11.71
N PHE A 470 16.17 -19.16 10.41
CA PHE A 470 15.99 -20.45 9.74
C PHE A 470 17.23 -20.76 8.93
N CYS A 471 17.77 -21.97 9.06
CA CYS A 471 18.83 -22.48 8.19
C CYS A 471 18.32 -23.71 7.45
N ALA A 472 18.47 -23.74 6.13
CA ALA A 472 17.95 -24.79 5.27
C ALA A 472 19.05 -25.38 4.38
N SER A 473 18.96 -26.67 4.06
CA SER A 473 19.94 -27.35 3.21
C SER A 473 19.30 -28.33 2.22
N PRO A 474 19.90 -28.53 1.04
CA PRO A 474 19.52 -29.62 0.13
C PRO A 474 19.77 -31.01 0.73
N GLN A 475 20.67 -31.12 1.71
CA GLN A 475 21.02 -32.37 2.39
C GLN A 475 20.28 -32.48 3.74
N PRO A 476 19.53 -33.58 4.01
CA PRO A 476 18.70 -33.72 5.21
C PRO A 476 19.45 -33.53 6.55
N ASP A 477 20.61 -34.17 6.71
CA ASP A 477 21.34 -34.20 7.99
C ASP A 477 22.34 -33.04 8.16
N ARG A 478 22.33 -32.07 7.24
CA ARG A 478 23.32 -31.00 7.23
C ARG A 478 23.05 -29.97 8.32
N VAL A 479 21.81 -29.54 8.47
CA VAL A 479 21.40 -28.58 9.50
C VAL A 479 20.97 -29.31 10.78
N SER A 480 21.25 -28.73 11.94
CA SER A 480 20.96 -29.33 13.25
C SER A 480 20.28 -28.34 14.18
N GLU A 481 19.37 -28.86 15.00
CA GLU A 481 18.74 -28.15 16.12
C GLU A 481 19.23 -28.68 17.48
N ASP A 482 20.16 -29.65 17.47
CA ASP A 482 20.81 -30.14 18.68
C ASP A 482 21.94 -29.19 19.09
N PRO A 483 21.82 -28.52 20.26
CA PRO A 483 22.85 -27.61 20.74
C PRO A 483 24.20 -28.30 20.98
N THR A 484 24.20 -29.60 21.33
CA THR A 484 25.42 -30.37 21.60
C THR A 484 26.20 -30.60 20.31
N GLU A 485 25.51 -30.97 19.24
CA GLU A 485 26.10 -31.14 17.93
C GLU A 485 26.66 -29.83 17.36
N LEU A 486 25.93 -28.72 17.50
CA LEU A 486 26.41 -27.40 17.07
C LEU A 486 27.63 -26.95 17.88
N ALA A 487 27.63 -27.17 19.19
CA ALA A 487 28.78 -26.90 20.05
C ALA A 487 30.00 -27.73 19.63
N ARG A 488 29.82 -29.02 19.33
CA ARG A 488 30.87 -29.92 18.83
C ARG A 488 31.45 -29.42 17.52
N ARG A 489 30.59 -29.07 16.54
CA ARG A 489 31.02 -28.53 15.24
C ARG A 489 31.77 -27.21 15.38
N TYR A 490 31.29 -26.32 16.24
CA TYR A 490 31.94 -25.05 16.52
C TYR A 490 33.32 -25.25 17.14
N LEU A 491 33.45 -26.07 18.18
CA LEU A 491 34.74 -26.36 18.85
C LEU A 491 35.73 -27.11 17.95
N ALA A 492 35.25 -27.89 16.99
CA ALA A 492 36.08 -28.56 16.00
C ALA A 492 36.58 -27.61 14.90
N THR A 493 36.06 -26.38 14.82
CA THR A 493 36.50 -25.40 13.82
C THR A 493 37.85 -24.82 14.24
N PRO A 494 38.86 -24.80 13.35
CA PRO A 494 40.15 -24.22 13.68
C PRO A 494 40.04 -22.70 13.75
N LEU A 495 39.92 -22.17 14.97
CA LEU A 495 39.89 -20.75 15.30
C LEU A 495 40.98 -20.46 16.34
N ASP A 496 41.66 -19.32 16.20
CA ASP A 496 42.62 -18.84 17.21
C ASP A 496 41.95 -18.69 18.60
N GLU A 497 40.69 -18.27 18.60
CA GLU A 497 39.89 -18.06 19.80
C GLU A 497 38.40 -18.25 19.52
N HIS A 498 37.76 -19.13 20.30
CA HIS A 498 36.31 -19.33 20.29
C HIS A 498 35.63 -18.26 21.16
N ARG A 499 35.28 -17.11 20.56
CA ARG A 499 34.70 -15.96 21.29
C ARG A 499 33.27 -16.16 21.78
N PHE A 500 32.47 -16.96 21.07
CA PHE A 500 31.14 -17.36 21.53
C PHE A 500 31.27 -18.56 22.50
N PRO A 501 30.69 -18.52 23.72
CA PRO A 501 30.73 -19.66 24.63
C PRO A 501 29.93 -20.84 24.08
N ALA A 502 30.58 -21.98 23.85
CA ALA A 502 29.93 -23.14 23.22
C ALA A 502 28.71 -23.66 24.01
N ALA A 503 28.73 -23.58 25.35
CA ALA A 503 27.59 -23.94 26.19
C ALA A 503 26.33 -23.07 25.92
N SER A 504 26.50 -21.86 25.40
CA SER A 504 25.39 -20.96 25.09
C SER A 504 24.53 -21.43 23.93
N PHE A 505 24.95 -22.42 23.13
CA PHE A 505 24.07 -23.07 22.14
C PHE A 505 22.82 -23.66 22.80
N ALA A 506 22.91 -24.19 24.03
CA ALA A 506 21.76 -24.69 24.78
C ALA A 506 20.74 -23.58 25.11
N SER A 507 21.21 -22.35 25.33
CA SER A 507 20.36 -21.18 25.53
C SER A 507 19.75 -20.64 24.24
N LEU A 508 20.44 -20.83 23.10
CA LEU A 508 19.93 -20.45 21.77
C LEU A 508 18.83 -21.39 21.27
N LEU A 509 18.92 -22.67 21.64
CA LEU A 509 18.02 -23.73 21.16
C LEU A 509 17.39 -24.51 22.34
N PRO A 510 16.53 -23.87 23.16
CA PRO A 510 15.78 -24.63 24.17
C PRO A 510 14.88 -25.65 23.48
N ALA A 511 15.05 -26.95 23.81
CA ALA A 511 14.38 -28.05 23.12
C ALA A 511 12.84 -27.90 23.11
N GLU A 512 12.26 -27.48 24.24
CA GLU A 512 10.82 -27.22 24.35
C GLU A 512 10.33 -26.13 23.39
N ARG A 513 11.13 -25.06 23.20
CA ARG A 513 10.78 -23.97 22.27
C ARG A 513 10.87 -24.42 20.82
N VAL A 514 11.92 -25.15 20.47
CA VAL A 514 12.09 -25.69 19.12
C VAL A 514 10.93 -26.63 18.76
N ARG A 515 10.58 -27.56 19.66
CA ARG A 515 9.43 -28.47 19.50
C ARG A 515 8.11 -27.71 19.36
N TYR A 516 7.88 -26.71 20.22
CA TYR A 516 6.70 -25.86 20.15
C TYR A 516 6.57 -25.16 18.79
N LEU A 517 7.66 -24.60 18.26
CA LEU A 517 7.64 -23.92 16.95
C LEU A 517 7.39 -24.88 15.79
N HIS A 518 8.03 -26.06 15.78
CA HIS A 518 7.74 -27.10 14.80
C HIS A 518 6.27 -27.51 14.84
N TYR A 519 5.71 -27.73 16.03
CA TYR A 519 4.30 -28.02 16.18
C TYR A 519 3.43 -26.92 15.55
N GLN A 520 3.70 -25.65 15.87
CA GLN A 520 2.95 -24.50 15.32
C GLN A 520 3.03 -24.39 13.79
N TYR A 521 4.16 -24.72 13.16
CA TYR A 521 4.34 -24.59 11.71
C TYR A 521 3.91 -25.82 10.92
N GLN A 522 3.89 -27.01 11.54
CA GLN A 522 3.47 -28.25 10.90
C GLN A 522 1.95 -28.49 11.00
N HIS A 523 1.33 -28.11 12.13
CA HIS A 523 -0.08 -28.41 12.39
C HIS A 523 -1.05 -27.31 11.91
N PHE A 524 -0.56 -26.07 11.73
CA PHE A 524 -1.40 -24.96 11.26
C PHE A 524 -1.06 -24.58 9.82
N PRO A 525 -2.08 -24.34 8.96
CA PRO A 525 -1.86 -23.98 7.58
C PRO A 525 -1.17 -22.62 7.48
N ALA A 526 -0.04 -22.58 6.79
CA ALA A 526 0.65 -21.35 6.40
C ALA A 526 0.55 -21.14 4.89
N GLU A 527 0.60 -19.90 4.40
CA GLU A 527 0.55 -19.62 2.96
C GLU A 527 1.94 -19.68 2.31
N LEU A 528 2.00 -20.06 1.03
CA LEU A 528 3.26 -20.10 0.27
C LEU A 528 3.57 -18.72 -0.30
N ASN A 529 4.78 -18.21 -0.07
CA ASN A 529 5.24 -16.93 -0.59
C ASN A 529 5.90 -17.11 -1.96
N THR A 530 5.38 -16.44 -2.99
CA THR A 530 5.89 -16.51 -4.37
C THR A 530 5.96 -15.12 -4.96
N ASP A 531 6.69 -14.92 -6.06
CA ASP A 531 6.76 -13.63 -6.75
C ASP A 531 5.37 -13.16 -7.24
N ARG A 532 4.52 -14.13 -7.64
CA ARG A 532 3.13 -13.87 -8.09
C ARG A 532 2.16 -13.59 -6.95
N ARG A 533 2.42 -14.15 -5.78
CA ARG A 533 1.61 -13.98 -4.57
C ARG A 533 2.53 -13.69 -3.38
N PRO A 534 3.04 -12.45 -3.28
CA PRO A 534 3.96 -12.02 -2.23
C PRO A 534 3.23 -11.87 -0.88
N VAL A 535 2.80 -12.97 -0.27
CA VAL A 535 1.92 -12.97 0.90
C VAL A 535 2.59 -12.48 2.19
N THR A 536 3.92 -12.63 2.33
CA THR A 536 4.56 -12.35 3.63
C THR A 536 4.60 -10.87 3.98
N PHE A 537 4.63 -9.95 3.01
CA PHE A 537 4.52 -8.52 3.34
C PHE A 537 3.09 -8.14 3.77
N TYR A 538 2.03 -8.77 3.23
CA TYR A 538 0.67 -8.62 3.77
C TYR A 538 0.58 -9.10 5.23
N LEU A 539 1.18 -10.25 5.52
CA LEU A 539 1.22 -10.79 6.89
C LEU A 539 2.04 -9.88 7.82
N ASN A 540 3.10 -9.24 7.31
CA ASN A 540 3.84 -8.22 8.05
C ASN A 540 3.00 -6.95 8.31
N MET A 541 2.17 -6.53 7.36
CA MET A 541 1.23 -5.42 7.53
C MET A 541 0.21 -5.70 8.64
N LEU A 542 -0.33 -6.92 8.71
CA LEU A 542 -1.19 -7.34 9.82
C LEU A 542 -0.44 -7.34 11.15
N LEU A 543 0.82 -7.80 11.14
CA LEU A 543 1.67 -7.80 12.32
C LEU A 543 1.93 -6.38 12.83
N TRP A 544 2.21 -5.43 11.94
CA TRP A 544 2.36 -4.02 12.28
C TRP A 544 1.07 -3.40 12.84
N ALA A 545 -0.09 -3.71 12.24
CA ALA A 545 -1.38 -3.28 12.76
C ALA A 545 -1.63 -3.79 14.19
N ARG A 546 -1.20 -5.03 14.50
CA ARG A 546 -1.29 -5.59 15.86
C ARG A 546 -0.28 -4.98 16.83
N PHE A 547 0.96 -4.76 16.42
CA PHE A 547 1.97 -4.10 17.28
C PHE A 547 1.60 -2.66 17.64
N THR A 548 0.81 -2.00 16.79
CA THR A 548 0.32 -0.64 17.04
C THR A 548 -1.08 -0.61 17.66
N ALA A 549 -1.55 -1.75 18.20
CA ALA A 549 -2.85 -1.91 18.85
C ALA A 549 -4.05 -1.44 18.01
N SER A 550 -3.97 -1.56 16.68
CA SER A 550 -5.02 -1.11 15.78
C SER A 550 -6.13 -2.16 15.63
N THR A 551 -7.39 -1.75 15.80
CA THR A 551 -8.58 -2.56 15.48
C THR A 551 -8.69 -2.93 13.99
N LEU A 552 -7.88 -2.31 13.13
CA LEU A 552 -7.85 -2.60 11.69
C LEU A 552 -7.36 -4.01 11.37
N ALA A 553 -6.54 -4.63 12.23
CA ALA A 553 -5.99 -5.97 11.96
C ALA A 553 -7.10 -7.02 11.78
N ASP A 554 -8.10 -7.02 12.65
CA ASP A 554 -9.19 -8.00 12.63
C ASP A 554 -10.22 -7.70 11.52
N GLN A 555 -10.36 -6.43 11.14
CA GLN A 555 -11.19 -6.03 10.00
C GLN A 555 -10.55 -6.48 8.68
N LEU A 556 -9.24 -6.29 8.52
CA LEU A 556 -8.49 -6.72 7.34
C LEU A 556 -8.51 -8.25 7.19
N ALA A 557 -8.35 -8.99 8.28
CA ALA A 557 -8.44 -10.44 8.27
C ALA A 557 -9.83 -10.93 7.80
N ARG A 558 -10.91 -10.32 8.29
CA ARG A 558 -12.28 -10.60 7.85
C ARG A 558 -12.49 -10.26 6.38
N LEU A 559 -12.04 -9.10 5.92
CA LEU A 559 -12.14 -8.71 4.51
C LEU A 559 -11.43 -9.70 3.58
N ARG A 560 -10.28 -10.23 4.01
CA ARG A 560 -9.57 -11.25 3.23
C ARG A 560 -10.35 -12.54 3.09
N ALA A 561 -11.01 -12.99 4.16
CA ALA A 561 -11.81 -14.21 4.15
C ALA A 561 -13.00 -14.10 3.17
N LEU A 562 -13.57 -12.90 3.02
CA LEU A 562 -14.68 -12.63 2.10
C LEU A 562 -14.28 -12.54 0.61
N GLY A 563 -12.97 -12.53 0.31
CA GLY A 563 -12.46 -12.50 -1.05
C GLY A 563 -12.91 -11.24 -1.84
N PRO A 564 -13.44 -11.38 -3.08
CA PRO A 564 -13.80 -10.24 -3.91
C PRO A 564 -15.16 -9.59 -3.57
N TRP A 565 -16.02 -10.27 -2.82
CA TRP A 565 -17.39 -9.85 -2.55
C TRP A 565 -17.53 -8.50 -1.83
N PRO A 566 -16.64 -8.10 -0.89
CA PRO A 566 -16.72 -6.80 -0.24
C PRO A 566 -16.66 -5.62 -1.20
N TYR A 567 -16.09 -5.81 -2.39
CA TYR A 567 -15.92 -4.77 -3.41
C TYR A 567 -17.01 -4.84 -4.50
N LEU A 568 -17.39 -6.06 -4.90
CA LEU A 568 -18.39 -6.27 -5.95
C LEU A 568 -19.81 -6.00 -5.46
N LEU A 569 -20.15 -6.34 -4.21
CA LEU A 569 -21.49 -6.15 -3.67
C LEU A 569 -21.90 -4.67 -3.60
N PRO A 570 -21.08 -3.74 -3.03
CA PRO A 570 -21.40 -2.31 -3.08
C PRO A 570 -21.54 -1.78 -4.50
N ALA A 571 -20.67 -2.19 -5.43
CA ALA A 571 -20.77 -1.76 -6.83
C ALA A 571 -22.07 -2.25 -7.49
N GLY A 572 -22.45 -3.50 -7.28
CA GLY A 572 -23.70 -4.07 -7.79
C GLY A 572 -24.94 -3.36 -7.23
N VAL A 573 -25.00 -3.16 -5.91
CA VAL A 573 -26.10 -2.43 -5.25
C VAL A 573 -26.19 -0.99 -5.77
N PHE A 574 -25.05 -0.31 -5.92
CA PHE A 574 -25.01 1.04 -6.48
C PHE A 574 -25.60 1.10 -7.89
N LEU A 575 -25.23 0.17 -8.78
CA LEU A 575 -25.72 0.14 -10.16
C LEU A 575 -27.23 -0.18 -10.24
N ILE A 576 -27.71 -1.08 -9.39
CA ILE A 576 -29.14 -1.41 -9.29
C ILE A 576 -29.94 -0.18 -8.83
N LEU A 577 -29.52 0.47 -7.74
CA LEU A 577 -30.19 1.66 -7.22
C LEU A 577 -30.09 2.84 -8.18
N TRP A 578 -28.96 3.02 -8.86
CA TRP A 578 -28.79 4.04 -9.90
C TRP A 578 -29.78 3.83 -11.06
N SER A 579 -29.93 2.59 -11.53
CA SER A 579 -30.85 2.24 -12.61
C SER A 579 -32.31 2.44 -12.18
N LEU A 580 -32.66 1.99 -10.97
CA LEU A 580 -33.99 2.15 -10.40
C LEU A 580 -34.34 3.63 -10.21
N ARG A 581 -33.41 4.43 -9.70
CA ARG A 581 -33.58 5.88 -9.52
C ARG A 581 -33.87 6.58 -10.84
N ASN A 582 -33.09 6.29 -11.88
CA ASN A 582 -33.30 6.91 -13.19
C ASN A 582 -34.61 6.45 -13.85
N ALA A 583 -35.02 5.20 -13.64
CA ALA A 583 -36.31 4.71 -14.10
C ALA A 583 -37.49 5.37 -13.37
N MET A 584 -37.38 5.64 -12.07
CA MET A 584 -38.46 6.21 -11.23
C MET A 584 -38.58 7.74 -11.32
N GLU A 585 -37.47 8.50 -11.40
CA GLU A 585 -37.46 9.97 -11.26
C GLU A 585 -37.69 10.74 -12.58
N ASN A 586 -37.99 10.07 -13.70
CA ASN A 586 -38.20 10.66 -15.04
C ASN A 586 -37.15 11.74 -15.41
N ARG A 587 -35.87 11.40 -15.26
CA ARG A 587 -34.76 12.33 -15.53
C ARG A 587 -34.63 12.54 -17.05
N SER A 588 -34.26 13.76 -17.47
CA SER A 588 -34.00 14.06 -18.88
C SER A 588 -32.83 13.23 -19.43
N GLN A 589 -32.87 12.91 -20.72
CA GLN A 589 -31.82 12.12 -21.39
C GLN A 589 -30.43 12.76 -21.23
N GLN A 590 -30.35 14.09 -21.31
CA GLN A 590 -29.10 14.84 -21.12
C GLN A 590 -28.49 14.64 -19.73
N ARG A 591 -29.33 14.51 -18.69
CA ARG A 591 -28.88 14.26 -17.32
C ARG A 591 -28.41 12.82 -17.12
N ILE A 592 -29.09 11.86 -17.76
CA ILE A 592 -28.66 10.45 -17.76
C ILE A 592 -27.30 10.33 -18.47
N GLN A 593 -27.13 10.98 -19.62
CA GLN A 593 -25.86 11.05 -20.34
C GLN A 593 -24.74 11.66 -19.49
N ARG A 594 -24.99 12.79 -18.81
CA ARG A 594 -24.01 13.36 -17.88
C ARG A 594 -23.63 12.39 -16.77
N GLN A 595 -24.61 11.78 -16.10
CA GLN A 595 -24.34 10.83 -15.01
C GLN A 595 -23.55 9.62 -15.49
N ALA A 596 -23.92 9.04 -16.64
CA ALA A 596 -23.21 7.91 -17.23
C ALA A 596 -21.77 8.30 -17.64
N GLY A 597 -21.60 9.48 -18.23
CA GLY A 597 -20.28 10.04 -18.55
C GLY A 597 -19.41 10.24 -17.31
N SER A 598 -19.94 10.87 -16.26
CA SER A 598 -19.23 11.04 -14.99
C SER A 598 -18.90 9.70 -14.32
N LEU A 599 -19.81 8.73 -14.32
CA LEU A 599 -19.56 7.41 -13.75
C LEU A 599 -18.47 6.65 -14.52
N ALA A 600 -18.49 6.72 -15.84
CA ALA A 600 -17.46 6.12 -16.69
C ALA A 600 -16.10 6.79 -16.49
N LEU A 601 -16.04 8.13 -16.35
CA LEU A 601 -14.80 8.84 -16.01
C LEU A 601 -14.29 8.43 -14.63
N ALA A 602 -15.16 8.34 -13.61
CA ALA A 602 -14.76 7.88 -12.29
C ALA A 602 -14.23 6.44 -12.32
N LEU A 603 -14.84 5.55 -13.09
CA LEU A 603 -14.29 4.20 -13.22
C LEU A 603 -12.96 4.19 -13.99
N LEU A 604 -12.84 4.94 -15.09
CA LEU A 604 -11.60 5.00 -15.85
C LEU A 604 -10.47 5.59 -15.00
N GLY A 605 -10.74 6.60 -14.19
CA GLY A 605 -9.81 7.13 -13.18
C GLY A 605 -9.43 6.09 -12.12
N LEU A 606 -10.41 5.30 -11.65
CA LEU A 606 -10.16 4.20 -10.71
C LEU A 606 -9.23 3.14 -11.33
N VAL A 607 -9.52 2.71 -12.56
CA VAL A 607 -8.70 1.75 -13.33
C VAL A 607 -7.31 2.31 -13.61
N ALA A 608 -7.23 3.59 -14.02
CA ALA A 608 -5.99 4.31 -14.28
C ALA A 608 -5.05 4.25 -13.07
N MET A 609 -5.53 4.69 -11.90
CA MET A 609 -4.72 4.72 -10.69
C MET A 609 -4.40 3.32 -10.17
N ALA A 610 -5.34 2.38 -10.27
CA ALA A 610 -5.12 1.01 -9.84
C ALA A 610 -4.04 0.29 -10.69
N LEU A 611 -4.11 0.42 -12.02
CA LEU A 611 -3.10 -0.11 -12.94
C LEU A 611 -1.73 0.53 -12.69
N GLN A 612 -1.69 1.84 -12.44
CA GLN A 612 -0.45 2.55 -12.15
C GLN A 612 0.21 2.03 -10.86
N LEU A 613 -0.57 1.83 -9.79
CA LEU A 613 -0.05 1.25 -8.54
C LEU A 613 0.39 -0.20 -8.71
N VAL A 614 -0.36 -1.01 -9.46
CA VAL A 614 0.03 -2.39 -9.78
C VAL A 614 1.37 -2.42 -10.51
N VAL A 615 1.58 -1.55 -11.50
CA VAL A 615 2.86 -1.42 -12.22
C VAL A 615 3.98 -0.98 -11.27
N LEU A 616 3.73 -0.01 -10.39
CA LEU A 616 4.73 0.45 -9.41
C LEU A 616 5.14 -0.66 -8.44
N PHE A 617 4.19 -1.42 -7.89
CA PHE A 617 4.49 -2.51 -6.96
C PHE A 617 5.21 -3.67 -7.66
N ASP A 618 4.79 -4.02 -8.87
CA ASP A 618 5.43 -5.08 -9.65
C ASP A 618 6.86 -4.68 -10.08
N TYR A 619 7.07 -3.41 -10.46
CA TYR A 619 8.39 -2.84 -10.71
C TYR A 619 9.27 -2.90 -9.45
N GLN A 620 8.73 -2.53 -8.27
CA GLN A 620 9.45 -2.64 -7.01
C GLN A 620 9.73 -4.10 -6.60
N ALA A 621 8.90 -5.06 -6.99
CA ALA A 621 9.06 -6.49 -6.70
C ALA A 621 10.12 -7.18 -7.57
N HIS A 622 10.32 -6.71 -8.82
CA HIS A 622 11.30 -7.31 -9.76
C HIS A 622 12.57 -6.48 -9.95
N VAL A 623 12.47 -5.15 -10.14
CA VAL A 623 13.63 -4.29 -10.46
C VAL A 623 14.40 -3.86 -9.21
N GLY A 624 13.70 -3.57 -8.10
CA GLY A 624 14.33 -3.43 -6.78
C GLY A 624 14.62 -2.02 -6.32
N PHE A 625 14.24 -1.02 -7.08
CA PHE A 625 14.20 0.35 -6.59
C PHE A 625 13.00 1.04 -7.22
N MET A 626 12.29 1.84 -6.44
CA MET A 626 11.15 2.63 -6.95
C MET A 626 11.34 4.11 -6.66
N PHE A 627 12.07 4.45 -5.58
CA PHE A 627 12.22 5.81 -5.06
C PHE A 627 12.76 6.83 -6.09
N GLU A 628 13.75 6.46 -6.91
CA GLU A 628 14.26 7.32 -8.00
C GLU A 628 13.29 7.41 -9.20
N ARG A 629 12.60 6.30 -9.51
CA ARG A 629 11.89 6.11 -10.77
C ARG A 629 10.39 6.44 -10.70
N ILE A 630 9.83 6.59 -9.50
CA ILE A 630 8.41 6.88 -9.30
C ILE A 630 7.92 8.09 -10.11
N ALA A 631 8.73 9.17 -10.15
CA ALA A 631 8.40 10.37 -10.90
C ALA A 631 8.40 10.15 -12.42
N LEU A 632 9.32 9.31 -12.93
CA LEU A 632 9.43 8.98 -14.35
C LEU A 632 8.30 8.04 -14.80
N ILE A 633 8.00 7.00 -14.01
CA ILE A 633 6.89 6.08 -14.28
C ILE A 633 5.57 6.86 -14.29
N ASN A 634 5.34 7.75 -13.32
CA ASN A 634 4.17 8.62 -13.31
C ASN A 634 4.16 9.60 -14.48
N ALA A 635 5.30 10.17 -14.87
CA ALA A 635 5.39 11.08 -16.01
C ALA A 635 5.03 10.41 -17.34
N LEU A 636 5.49 9.18 -17.59
CA LEU A 636 5.11 8.45 -18.79
C LEU A 636 3.65 8.00 -18.77
N PHE A 637 3.11 7.62 -17.61
CA PHE A 637 1.68 7.41 -17.46
C PHE A 637 0.88 8.66 -17.86
N MET A 638 1.24 9.82 -17.32
CA MET A 638 0.64 11.11 -17.67
C MET A 638 0.81 11.45 -19.16
N THR A 639 1.92 11.08 -19.77
CA THR A 639 2.16 11.26 -21.22
C THR A 639 1.21 10.44 -22.05
N GLY A 640 1.07 9.15 -21.72
CA GLY A 640 0.07 8.29 -22.32
C GLY A 640 -1.30 8.93 -22.20
N LEU A 641 -1.65 9.38 -21.00
CA LEU A 641 -2.91 10.04 -20.70
C LEU A 641 -3.14 11.29 -21.58
N ALA A 642 -2.13 12.15 -21.72
CA ALA A 642 -2.16 13.32 -22.59
C ALA A 642 -2.40 12.93 -24.06
N LEU A 643 -1.67 11.94 -24.58
CA LEU A 643 -1.79 11.47 -25.96
C LEU A 643 -3.16 10.82 -26.21
N GLY A 644 -3.65 10.06 -25.23
CA GLY A 644 -4.96 9.44 -25.23
C GLY A 644 -6.06 10.49 -25.33
N ALA A 645 -6.04 11.50 -24.45
CA ALA A 645 -7.04 12.57 -24.45
C ALA A 645 -6.92 13.51 -25.65
N GLY A 646 -5.69 13.83 -26.09
CA GLY A 646 -5.42 14.81 -27.14
C GLY A 646 -5.59 14.31 -28.56
N LEU A 647 -5.16 13.08 -28.86
CA LEU A 647 -5.17 12.50 -30.20
C LEU A 647 -6.36 11.56 -30.39
N LEU A 648 -6.38 10.45 -29.65
CA LEU A 648 -7.38 9.39 -29.83
C LEU A 648 -8.77 9.84 -29.38
N GLY A 649 -8.88 10.33 -28.15
CA GLY A 649 -10.14 10.77 -27.56
C GLY A 649 -10.76 11.94 -28.32
N GLN A 650 -9.97 12.91 -28.81
CA GLN A 650 -10.50 13.98 -29.67
C GLN A 650 -10.96 13.48 -31.04
N ALA A 651 -10.23 12.55 -31.66
CA ALA A 651 -10.65 11.97 -32.93
C ALA A 651 -11.96 11.20 -32.75
N MET A 652 -12.05 10.34 -31.72
CA MET A 652 -13.25 9.56 -31.38
C MET A 652 -14.42 10.47 -30.97
N SER A 653 -14.17 11.56 -30.26
CA SER A 653 -15.23 12.49 -29.88
C SER A 653 -15.80 13.26 -31.07
N ARG A 654 -15.06 13.39 -32.18
CA ARG A 654 -15.54 13.98 -33.44
C ARG A 654 -16.24 12.96 -34.33
N LEU A 655 -15.75 11.71 -34.32
CA LEU A 655 -16.21 10.64 -35.19
C LEU A 655 -17.28 9.82 -34.47
N GLY A 656 -18.55 10.02 -34.81
CA GLY A 656 -19.63 9.17 -34.30
C GLY A 656 -20.16 9.54 -32.91
N ARG A 657 -20.79 8.56 -32.24
CA ARG A 657 -21.49 8.72 -30.95
C ARG A 657 -20.57 8.39 -29.78
N ALA A 658 -20.48 9.30 -28.81
CA ALA A 658 -19.55 9.19 -27.69
C ALA A 658 -19.81 7.93 -26.84
N GLU A 659 -21.07 7.53 -26.68
CA GLU A 659 -21.48 6.35 -25.92
C GLU A 659 -20.93 5.05 -26.52
N SER A 660 -20.93 4.92 -27.85
CA SER A 660 -20.42 3.73 -28.54
C SER A 660 -18.91 3.55 -28.33
N TRP A 661 -18.17 4.64 -28.46
CA TRP A 661 -16.73 4.65 -28.25
C TRP A 661 -16.36 4.38 -26.80
N LEU A 662 -17.15 4.92 -25.86
CA LEU A 662 -16.96 4.69 -24.44
C LEU A 662 -17.22 3.22 -24.07
N ILE A 663 -18.25 2.58 -24.64
CA ILE A 663 -18.49 1.13 -24.51
C ILE A 663 -17.27 0.34 -25.03
N GLY A 664 -16.78 0.67 -26.23
CA GLY A 664 -15.60 0.01 -26.82
C GLY A 664 -14.35 0.17 -25.95
N LEU A 665 -14.14 1.37 -25.39
CA LEU A 665 -13.01 1.65 -24.51
C LEU A 665 -13.10 0.90 -23.18
N LEU A 666 -14.29 0.81 -22.57
CA LEU A 666 -14.51 0.05 -21.34
C LEU A 666 -14.32 -1.46 -21.55
N LEU A 667 -14.75 -2.00 -22.69
CA LEU A 667 -14.46 -3.39 -23.09
C LEU A 667 -12.96 -3.63 -23.29
N LEU A 668 -12.27 -2.71 -23.96
CA LEU A 668 -10.83 -2.78 -24.14
C LEU A 668 -10.08 -2.70 -22.80
N ALA A 669 -10.52 -1.83 -21.89
CA ALA A 669 -9.97 -1.74 -20.53
C ALA A 669 -10.17 -3.02 -19.74
N ALA A 670 -11.35 -3.63 -19.79
CA ALA A 670 -11.60 -4.93 -19.16
C ALA A 670 -10.69 -6.03 -19.74
N GLY A 671 -10.48 -6.05 -21.05
CA GLY A 671 -9.57 -6.99 -21.73
C GLY A 671 -8.10 -6.78 -21.31
N ILE A 672 -7.63 -5.54 -21.27
CA ILE A 672 -6.28 -5.20 -20.81
C ILE A 672 -6.07 -5.58 -19.34
N LEU A 673 -7.04 -5.30 -18.48
CA LEU A 673 -7.00 -5.71 -17.06
C LEU A 673 -6.89 -7.24 -16.93
N ALA A 674 -7.62 -8.00 -17.73
CA ALA A 674 -7.52 -9.46 -17.74
C ALA A 674 -6.17 -9.98 -18.23
N LEU A 675 -5.51 -9.28 -19.18
CA LEU A 675 -4.21 -9.64 -19.73
C LEU A 675 -3.02 -9.17 -18.88
N THR A 676 -3.23 -8.16 -18.02
CA THR A 676 -2.18 -7.49 -17.24
C THR A 676 -1.29 -8.46 -16.44
N PRO A 677 -1.81 -9.46 -15.70
CA PRO A 677 -0.95 -10.38 -14.95
C PRO A 677 0.04 -11.15 -15.83
N ARG A 678 -0.37 -11.55 -17.05
CA ARG A 678 0.50 -12.25 -18.01
C ARG A 678 1.53 -11.31 -18.63
N LEU A 679 1.13 -10.07 -18.90
CA LEU A 679 2.02 -9.05 -19.44
C LEU A 679 3.15 -8.72 -18.45
N LEU A 680 2.81 -8.52 -17.18
CA LEU A 680 3.78 -8.23 -16.12
C LEU A 680 4.75 -9.40 -15.89
N GLU A 681 4.26 -10.64 -15.94
CA GLU A 681 5.12 -11.83 -15.89
C GLU A 681 6.11 -11.88 -17.07
N GLY A 682 5.65 -11.56 -18.28
CA GLY A 682 6.53 -11.45 -19.44
C GLY A 682 7.62 -10.40 -19.21
N LEU A 683 7.28 -9.23 -18.66
CA LEU A 683 8.25 -8.19 -18.32
C LEU A 683 9.21 -8.60 -17.20
N ALA A 684 8.72 -9.31 -16.19
CA ALA A 684 9.52 -9.82 -15.07
C ALA A 684 10.61 -10.80 -15.53
N SER A 685 10.37 -11.54 -16.62
CA SER A 685 11.34 -12.46 -17.22
C SER A 685 12.47 -11.78 -17.99
N LEU A 686 12.29 -10.51 -18.37
CA LEU A 686 13.31 -9.72 -19.06
C LEU A 686 14.39 -9.26 -18.07
N GLY A 687 15.60 -9.00 -18.58
CA GLY A 687 16.73 -8.56 -17.77
C GLY A 687 17.23 -7.16 -18.15
N GLY A 688 17.59 -6.37 -17.14
CA GLY A 688 18.31 -5.11 -17.33
C GLY A 688 17.45 -4.01 -17.96
N LEU A 689 18.00 -3.31 -18.95
CA LEU A 689 17.36 -2.12 -19.54
C LEU A 689 16.05 -2.44 -20.27
N THR A 690 15.93 -3.61 -20.89
CA THR A 690 14.71 -4.00 -21.62
C THR A 690 13.52 -4.19 -20.68
N GLN A 691 13.77 -4.73 -19.47
CA GLN A 691 12.78 -4.83 -18.42
C GLN A 691 12.29 -3.44 -17.99
N GLU A 692 13.21 -2.52 -17.68
CA GLU A 692 12.86 -1.14 -17.30
C GLU A 692 12.05 -0.43 -18.39
N LEU A 693 12.52 -0.47 -19.65
CA LEU A 693 11.80 0.13 -20.78
C LEU A 693 10.43 -0.51 -21.02
N GLY A 694 10.29 -1.81 -20.76
CA GLY A 694 9.02 -2.52 -20.84
C GLY A 694 7.99 -2.00 -19.83
N TYR A 695 8.37 -1.84 -18.56
CA TYR A 695 7.48 -1.25 -17.54
C TYR A 695 7.07 0.19 -17.88
N LEU A 696 8.02 0.99 -18.36
CA LEU A 696 7.77 2.36 -18.81
C LEU A 696 6.79 2.40 -20.00
N GLY A 697 6.96 1.50 -20.97
CA GLY A 697 6.06 1.36 -22.12
C GLY A 697 4.63 0.94 -21.73
N VAL A 698 4.50 -0.03 -20.82
CA VAL A 698 3.19 -0.48 -20.32
C VAL A 698 2.48 0.63 -19.54
N SER A 699 3.20 1.37 -18.71
CA SER A 699 2.65 2.53 -17.99
C SER A 699 2.12 3.59 -18.97
N GLY A 700 2.88 3.92 -20.02
CA GLY A 700 2.42 4.82 -21.09
C GLY A 700 1.19 4.29 -21.84
N LEU A 701 1.13 2.98 -22.13
CA LEU A 701 -0.02 2.35 -22.78
C LEU A 701 -1.29 2.42 -21.91
N TYR A 702 -1.18 2.18 -20.61
CA TYR A 702 -2.30 2.29 -19.67
C TYR A 702 -2.81 3.72 -19.58
N GLY A 703 -1.91 4.71 -19.55
CA GLY A 703 -2.29 6.12 -19.63
C GLY A 703 -3.02 6.44 -20.94
N LEU A 704 -2.50 5.99 -22.07
CA LEU A 704 -3.11 6.21 -23.40
C LEU A 704 -4.56 5.72 -23.46
N LEU A 705 -4.80 4.52 -22.95
CA LEU A 705 -6.12 3.92 -22.92
C LEU A 705 -7.09 4.74 -22.06
N THR A 706 -6.73 5.01 -20.80
CA THR A 706 -7.66 5.67 -19.88
C THR A 706 -7.89 7.13 -20.26
N GLY A 707 -6.85 7.82 -20.75
CA GLY A 707 -6.93 9.19 -21.23
C GLY A 707 -7.86 9.38 -22.44
N ALA A 708 -7.98 8.37 -23.32
CA ALA A 708 -8.90 8.44 -24.47
C ALA A 708 -10.38 8.57 -24.06
N GLY A 709 -10.75 8.14 -22.85
CA GLY A 709 -12.10 8.27 -22.32
C GLY A 709 -12.47 9.68 -21.86
N PHE A 710 -11.47 10.52 -21.53
CA PHE A 710 -11.71 11.84 -20.96
C PHE A 710 -12.54 12.76 -21.88
N PRO A 711 -12.19 12.95 -23.17
CA PRO A 711 -13.00 13.79 -24.08
C PRO A 711 -14.41 13.24 -24.33
N LEU A 712 -14.57 11.91 -24.31
CA LEU A 712 -15.88 11.26 -24.48
C LEU A 712 -16.80 11.56 -23.28
N GLY A 713 -16.27 11.46 -22.06
CA GLY A 713 -17.00 11.83 -20.84
C GLY A 713 -17.33 13.33 -20.76
N VAL A 714 -16.40 14.20 -21.17
CA VAL A 714 -16.64 15.66 -21.26
C VAL A 714 -17.77 15.97 -22.24
N ARG A 715 -17.82 15.30 -23.40
CA ARG A 715 -18.90 15.48 -24.38
C ARG A 715 -20.28 15.09 -23.80
N LEU A 716 -20.36 13.97 -23.08
CA LEU A 716 -21.60 13.54 -22.43
C LEU A 716 -22.03 14.50 -21.32
N ALA A 717 -21.09 15.05 -20.54
CA ALA A 717 -21.37 16.03 -19.50
C ALA A 717 -21.82 17.40 -20.05
N GLN A 718 -21.26 17.79 -21.21
CA GLN A 718 -21.54 19.06 -21.86
C GLN A 718 -23.00 19.20 -22.33
N HIS A 719 -23.69 18.08 -22.60
CA HIS A 719 -25.10 18.09 -23.02
C HIS A 719 -26.05 18.74 -21.99
N GLU A 720 -25.78 18.62 -20.68
CA GLU A 720 -26.59 19.27 -19.63
C GLU A 720 -25.96 20.61 -19.17
N LEU A 721 -24.64 20.68 -19.01
CA LEU A 721 -23.98 21.80 -18.32
C LEU A 721 -23.71 23.01 -19.22
N GLN A 722 -23.47 22.81 -20.52
CA GLN A 722 -23.25 23.81 -21.57
C GLN A 722 -22.09 24.82 -21.39
N GLU A 723 -21.59 25.04 -20.18
CA GLU A 723 -20.48 25.94 -19.86
C GLU A 723 -19.16 25.20 -19.62
N ALA A 724 -18.04 25.75 -20.08
CA ALA A 724 -16.72 25.11 -19.96
C ALA A 724 -16.27 24.83 -18.52
N ALA A 725 -16.54 25.74 -17.59
CA ALA A 725 -16.09 25.62 -16.20
C ALA A 725 -16.79 24.50 -15.41
N PRO A 726 -18.15 24.42 -15.37
CA PRO A 726 -18.83 23.30 -14.71
C PRO A 726 -18.61 21.97 -15.44
N THR A 727 -18.55 21.96 -16.78
CA THR A 727 -18.27 20.72 -17.53
C THR A 727 -16.87 20.20 -17.20
N GLY A 728 -15.84 21.05 -17.32
CA GLY A 728 -14.46 20.67 -16.98
C GLY A 728 -14.32 20.24 -15.52
N GLY A 729 -14.88 21.01 -14.58
CA GLY A 729 -14.75 20.71 -13.16
C GLY A 729 -15.51 19.46 -12.70
N VAL A 730 -16.68 19.15 -13.27
CA VAL A 730 -17.39 17.89 -12.95
C VAL A 730 -16.69 16.69 -13.57
N SER A 731 -16.17 16.80 -14.79
CA SER A 731 -15.42 15.73 -15.45
C SER A 731 -14.10 15.42 -14.74
N GLU A 732 -13.33 16.45 -14.38
CA GLU A 732 -12.09 16.31 -13.60
C GLU A 732 -12.36 15.73 -12.21
N ALA A 733 -13.39 16.23 -11.51
CA ALA A 733 -13.76 15.70 -10.21
C ALA A 733 -14.17 14.23 -10.27
N ALA A 734 -14.91 13.84 -11.32
CA ALA A 734 -15.30 12.44 -11.51
C ALA A 734 -14.07 11.55 -11.71
N ASP A 735 -13.19 11.88 -12.65
CA ASP A 735 -11.93 11.17 -12.91
C ASP A 735 -11.05 11.08 -11.66
N SER A 736 -10.87 12.19 -10.96
CA SER A 736 -10.04 12.27 -9.75
C SER A 736 -10.67 11.56 -8.54
N LEU A 737 -12.00 11.58 -8.32
CA LEU A 737 -12.65 10.76 -7.28
C LEU A 737 -12.51 9.28 -7.58
N GLY A 738 -12.63 8.92 -8.85
CA GLY A 738 -12.32 7.61 -9.37
C GLY A 738 -10.92 7.15 -9.00
N GLY A 739 -9.92 7.95 -9.41
CA GLY A 739 -8.52 7.72 -9.09
C GLY A 739 -8.24 7.71 -7.59
N ALA A 740 -8.94 8.52 -6.80
CA ALA A 740 -8.83 8.53 -5.33
C ALA A 740 -9.25 7.17 -4.74
N LEU A 741 -10.40 6.65 -5.17
CA LEU A 741 -10.85 5.31 -4.78
C LEU A 741 -9.90 4.23 -5.29
N GLY A 742 -9.43 4.34 -6.53
CA GLY A 742 -8.43 3.43 -7.10
C GLY A 742 -7.14 3.41 -6.29
N GLY A 743 -6.63 4.58 -5.89
CA GLY A 743 -5.43 4.71 -5.08
C GLY A 743 -5.57 4.11 -3.69
N LEU A 744 -6.61 4.55 -2.95
CA LEU A 744 -6.87 4.09 -1.58
C LEU A 744 -7.15 2.58 -1.53
N LEU A 745 -8.01 2.07 -2.41
CA LEU A 745 -8.39 0.66 -2.41
C LEU A 745 -7.25 -0.22 -2.92
N THR A 746 -6.53 0.16 -3.99
CA THR A 746 -5.54 -0.73 -4.60
C THR A 746 -4.33 -0.96 -3.72
N GLY A 747 -3.71 0.12 -3.24
CA GLY A 747 -2.51 0.04 -2.40
C GLY A 747 -2.77 -0.50 -1.00
N SER A 748 -3.92 -0.16 -0.42
CA SER A 748 -4.22 -0.49 0.98
C SER A 748 -4.97 -1.81 1.16
N LEU A 749 -5.79 -2.21 0.18
CA LEU A 749 -6.73 -3.33 0.32
C LEU A 749 -6.60 -4.36 -0.81
N LEU A 750 -6.84 -4.00 -2.08
CA LEU A 750 -7.00 -4.97 -3.17
C LEU A 750 -5.71 -5.77 -3.41
N VAL A 751 -4.56 -5.12 -3.61
CA VAL A 751 -3.30 -5.85 -3.88
C VAL A 751 -2.87 -6.68 -2.67
N PRO A 752 -2.86 -6.15 -1.43
CA PRO A 752 -2.49 -6.95 -0.27
C PRO A 752 -3.44 -8.14 -0.01
N LEU A 753 -4.76 -7.97 -0.21
CA LEU A 753 -5.76 -8.99 0.12
C LEU A 753 -5.97 -10.03 -1.00
N LEU A 754 -6.05 -9.56 -2.26
CA LEU A 754 -6.41 -10.38 -3.43
C LEU A 754 -5.21 -10.69 -4.35
N GLY A 755 -4.05 -10.08 -4.10
CA GLY A 755 -2.91 -10.09 -5.01
C GLY A 755 -3.18 -9.30 -6.30
N VAL A 756 -2.18 -9.23 -7.18
CA VAL A 756 -2.27 -8.52 -8.47
C VAL A 756 -3.38 -9.13 -9.34
N THR A 757 -3.40 -10.46 -9.48
CA THR A 757 -4.38 -11.17 -10.32
C THR A 757 -5.83 -10.99 -9.84
N GLY A 758 -6.08 -11.06 -8.53
CA GLY A 758 -7.42 -10.86 -7.99
C GLY A 758 -7.89 -9.41 -8.14
N THR A 759 -6.97 -8.46 -7.92
CA THR A 759 -7.22 -7.03 -8.11
C THR A 759 -7.64 -6.71 -9.55
N THR A 760 -6.88 -7.14 -10.55
CA THR A 760 -7.20 -6.83 -11.95
C THR A 760 -8.50 -7.48 -12.41
N ARG A 761 -8.86 -8.66 -11.89
CA ARG A 761 -10.15 -9.31 -12.14
C ARG A 761 -11.33 -8.53 -11.57
N VAL A 762 -11.24 -8.07 -10.32
CA VAL A 762 -12.28 -7.23 -9.71
C VAL A 762 -12.47 -5.94 -10.52
N LEU A 763 -11.37 -5.28 -10.88
CA LEU A 763 -11.41 -4.07 -11.70
C LEU A 763 -12.00 -4.31 -13.10
N ALA A 764 -11.69 -5.46 -13.72
CA ALA A 764 -12.28 -5.82 -15.02
C ALA A 764 -13.79 -6.03 -14.91
N LEU A 765 -14.27 -6.66 -13.83
CA LEU A 765 -15.71 -6.82 -13.57
C LEU A 765 -16.39 -5.46 -13.33
N LEU A 766 -15.75 -4.54 -12.59
CA LEU A 766 -16.26 -3.17 -12.42
C LEU A 766 -16.30 -2.44 -13.76
N ALA A 767 -15.30 -2.62 -14.62
CA ALA A 767 -15.28 -2.08 -15.98
C ALA A 767 -16.46 -2.56 -16.82
N LEU A 768 -16.71 -3.88 -16.84
CA LEU A 768 -17.85 -4.46 -17.52
C LEU A 768 -19.19 -3.99 -16.92
N ALA A 769 -19.28 -3.84 -15.61
CA ALA A 769 -20.52 -3.43 -14.94
C ALA A 769 -20.94 -1.99 -15.31
N THR A 770 -19.99 -1.09 -15.56
CA THR A 770 -20.30 0.29 -16.03
C THR A 770 -20.80 0.38 -17.47
N LEU A 771 -20.70 -0.71 -18.24
CA LEU A 771 -21.33 -0.76 -19.56
C LEU A 771 -22.84 -0.57 -19.44
N LEU A 772 -23.47 -1.03 -18.35
CA LEU A 772 -24.91 -0.91 -18.13
C LEU A 772 -25.38 0.55 -18.10
N PRO A 773 -24.82 1.46 -17.26
CA PRO A 773 -25.13 2.89 -17.30
C PRO A 773 -24.92 3.58 -18.66
N VAL A 774 -23.82 3.26 -19.36
CA VAL A 774 -23.50 3.85 -20.66
C VAL A 774 -24.44 3.33 -21.75
N ALA A 775 -24.75 2.04 -21.72
CA ALA A 775 -25.75 1.40 -22.57
C ALA A 775 -27.15 1.98 -22.32
N TRP A 776 -27.52 2.21 -21.06
CA TRP A 776 -28.79 2.87 -20.71
C TRP A 776 -28.83 4.29 -21.26
N ALA A 777 -27.77 5.08 -21.11
CA ALA A 777 -27.71 6.43 -21.68
C ALA A 777 -27.87 6.46 -23.21
N ARG A 778 -27.55 5.34 -23.89
CA ARG A 778 -27.70 5.19 -25.34
C ARG A 778 -29.06 4.64 -25.77
N TRP A 779 -29.56 3.62 -25.08
CA TRP A 779 -30.71 2.80 -25.49
C TRP A 779 -31.89 2.87 -24.53
N ALA A 780 -31.90 3.80 -23.57
CA ALA A 780 -32.92 3.91 -22.53
C ALA A 780 -34.33 3.63 -23.08
N PRO A 781 -35.04 2.61 -22.58
CA PRO A 781 -36.42 2.39 -22.96
C PRO A 781 -37.31 3.54 -22.44
N ALA A 782 -38.42 3.80 -23.14
CA ALA A 782 -39.48 4.66 -22.61
C ALA A 782 -39.93 4.11 -21.23
N GLN A 783 -40.16 5.00 -20.26
CA GLN A 783 -40.47 4.60 -18.88
C GLN A 783 -41.59 3.53 -18.85
N PRO A 784 -41.37 2.36 -18.23
CA PRO A 784 -42.44 1.39 -18.09
C PRO A 784 -43.51 1.96 -17.16
N ALA A 785 -44.76 2.00 -17.65
CA ALA A 785 -45.88 2.72 -17.03
C ALA A 785 -46.16 2.32 -15.56
N PHE A 786 -45.74 1.12 -15.13
CA PHE A 786 -45.89 0.66 -13.74
C PHE A 786 -44.93 1.35 -12.76
N LEU A 787 -43.71 1.74 -13.19
CA LEU A 787 -42.74 2.49 -12.37
C LEU A 787 -43.07 3.98 -12.32
N ALA A 788 -43.89 4.48 -13.24
CA ALA A 788 -44.33 5.87 -13.29
C ALA A 788 -45.39 6.23 -12.22
N ARG A 789 -45.83 5.27 -11.37
CA ARG A 789 -46.85 5.51 -10.35
C ARG A 789 -46.29 6.21 -9.11
N ARG A 790 -46.70 7.49 -8.99
CA ARG A 790 -46.70 8.41 -7.83
C ARG A 790 -46.33 7.79 -6.47
N GLY A 791 -45.07 7.91 -6.07
CA GLY A 791 -44.63 7.65 -4.68
C GLY A 791 -43.49 8.55 -4.18
N TYR A 792 -42.98 9.48 -5.00
CA TYR A 792 -41.65 10.05 -4.78
C TYR A 792 -41.57 11.46 -4.17
N ARG A 793 -42.62 11.91 -3.47
CA ARG A 793 -42.66 13.27 -2.86
C ARG A 793 -42.89 13.30 -1.34
N SER A 794 -42.99 12.16 -0.66
CA SER A 794 -43.20 12.13 0.79
C SER A 794 -41.94 12.48 1.60
N PHE A 795 -40.74 12.32 1.02
CA PHE A 795 -39.48 12.70 1.68
C PHE A 795 -38.84 13.92 0.98
N PRO A 796 -38.58 15.04 1.69
CA PRO A 796 -38.09 16.27 1.06
C PRO A 796 -36.68 16.11 0.48
N TRP A 797 -35.90 15.12 0.94
CA TRP A 797 -34.51 14.90 0.52
C TRP A 797 -34.36 13.54 -0.19
N SER A 798 -34.95 13.39 -1.38
CA SER A 798 -34.94 12.12 -2.13
C SER A 798 -33.55 11.52 -2.34
N GLY A 799 -32.52 12.36 -2.50
CA GLY A 799 -31.13 11.91 -2.59
C GLY A 799 -30.63 11.20 -1.33
N LEU A 800 -31.01 11.69 -0.15
CA LEU A 800 -30.66 11.08 1.14
C LEU A 800 -31.30 9.69 1.27
N GLY A 801 -32.56 9.55 0.83
CA GLY A 801 -33.27 8.26 0.83
C GLY A 801 -32.51 7.18 0.05
N TRP A 802 -32.07 7.48 -1.18
CA TRP A 802 -31.27 6.56 -1.98
C TRP A 802 -29.92 6.20 -1.35
N VAL A 803 -29.25 7.18 -0.72
CA VAL A 803 -27.98 6.94 -0.02
C VAL A 803 -28.19 6.04 1.20
N LEU A 804 -29.25 6.26 1.98
CA LEU A 804 -29.58 5.39 3.11
C LEU A 804 -29.94 3.98 2.64
N SER A 805 -30.72 3.82 1.57
CA SER A 805 -31.02 2.51 0.98
C SER A 805 -29.75 1.78 0.53
N PHE A 806 -28.81 2.50 -0.11
CA PHE A 806 -27.51 1.95 -0.46
C PHE A 806 -26.75 1.44 0.77
N LEU A 807 -26.64 2.26 1.82
CA LEU A 807 -25.93 1.88 3.04
C LEU A 807 -26.56 0.67 3.72
N VAL A 808 -27.89 0.65 3.86
CA VAL A 808 -28.61 -0.47 4.49
C VAL A 808 -28.41 -1.77 3.72
N LEU A 809 -28.58 -1.76 2.39
CA LEU A 809 -28.41 -2.95 1.56
C LEU A 809 -26.97 -3.48 1.57
N VAL A 810 -25.99 -2.57 1.55
CA VAL A 810 -24.57 -2.96 1.62
C VAL A 810 -24.22 -3.54 2.99
N LEU A 811 -24.62 -2.88 4.07
CA LEU A 811 -24.36 -3.37 5.43
C LEU A 811 -25.06 -4.71 5.69
N TYR A 812 -26.30 -4.88 5.22
CA TYR A 812 -27.02 -6.15 5.29
C TYR A 812 -26.34 -7.24 4.44
N GLY A 813 -25.87 -6.91 3.25
CA GLY A 813 -25.12 -7.83 2.40
C GLY A 813 -23.81 -8.29 3.06
N TRP A 814 -23.05 -7.36 3.64
CA TRP A 814 -21.84 -7.69 4.39
C TRP A 814 -22.12 -8.50 5.66
N SER A 815 -23.20 -8.22 6.41
CA SER A 815 -23.53 -9.00 7.59
C SER A 815 -23.87 -10.45 7.26
N ARG A 816 -24.57 -10.69 6.15
CA ARG A 816 -24.86 -12.03 5.62
C ARG A 816 -23.61 -12.77 5.18
N LEU A 817 -22.73 -12.11 4.42
CA LEU A 817 -21.45 -12.69 4.00
C LEU A 817 -20.54 -13.04 5.20
N GLY A 818 -20.61 -12.27 6.28
CA GLY A 818 -19.81 -12.51 7.49
C GLY A 818 -20.25 -13.71 8.32
N HIS A 819 -21.53 -14.11 8.28
CA HIS A 819 -22.04 -15.23 9.09
C HIS A 819 -21.60 -16.60 8.57
N GLU A 820 -21.26 -16.74 7.29
CA GLU A 820 -20.90 -18.03 6.68
C GLU A 820 -19.40 -18.39 6.80
N THR A 821 -18.56 -17.52 7.36
CA THR A 821 -17.08 -17.65 7.29
C THR A 821 -16.36 -17.78 8.64
N GLY A 822 -17.09 -17.88 9.76
CA GLY A 822 -16.49 -18.19 11.06
C GLY A 822 -16.06 -19.66 11.17
N PRO A 823 -15.00 -20.01 11.94
CA PRO A 823 -14.80 -21.40 12.33
C PRO A 823 -16.08 -21.90 13.01
N GLY A 824 -16.57 -23.06 12.62
CA GLY A 824 -17.71 -23.69 13.29
C GLY A 824 -17.42 -23.88 14.79
N PRO A 825 -18.47 -24.11 15.60
CA PRO A 825 -18.31 -24.30 17.04
C PRO A 825 -17.29 -25.41 17.31
N GLN A 826 -16.46 -25.23 18.35
CA GLN A 826 -15.52 -26.28 18.75
C GLN A 826 -16.30 -27.51 19.24
N VAL A 827 -16.19 -28.61 18.50
CA VAL A 827 -16.84 -29.90 18.80
C VAL A 827 -15.85 -31.03 19.13
N HIS A 828 -14.55 -30.80 18.92
CA HIS A 828 -13.47 -31.75 19.23
C HIS A 828 -12.54 -31.21 20.31
N PHE A 829 -12.10 -32.10 21.19
CA PHE A 829 -11.38 -31.75 22.41
C PHE A 829 -10.16 -32.66 22.64
N ASP A 830 -9.10 -32.08 23.18
CA ASP A 830 -7.92 -32.81 23.63
C ASP A 830 -8.22 -33.56 24.95
N GLN A 831 -7.54 -34.69 25.16
CA GLN A 831 -7.73 -35.53 26.36
C GLN A 831 -7.50 -34.77 27.68
N GLY A 832 -6.61 -33.78 27.71
CA GLY A 832 -6.39 -32.97 28.92
C GLY A 832 -7.58 -32.08 29.29
N VAL A 833 -8.29 -31.55 28.29
CA VAL A 833 -9.52 -30.75 28.51
C VAL A 833 -10.65 -31.65 28.96
N LEU A 834 -10.78 -32.84 28.34
CA LEU A 834 -11.76 -33.84 28.73
C LEU A 834 -11.53 -34.31 30.17
N ALA A 835 -10.29 -34.65 30.55
CA ALA A 835 -9.93 -35.06 31.91
C ALA A 835 -10.25 -33.97 32.96
N GLN A 836 -10.03 -32.69 32.62
CA GLN A 836 -10.34 -31.58 33.51
C GLN A 836 -11.85 -31.44 33.78
N VAL A 837 -12.69 -31.78 32.81
CA VAL A 837 -14.15 -31.60 32.90
C VAL A 837 -14.85 -32.86 33.40
N SER A 838 -14.42 -34.05 32.99
CA SER A 838 -15.06 -35.31 33.35
C SER A 838 -14.45 -36.01 34.57
N GLY A 839 -13.18 -35.70 34.90
CA GLY A 839 -12.39 -36.40 35.92
C GLY A 839 -11.80 -37.74 35.46
N SER A 840 -12.17 -38.23 34.28
CA SER A 840 -11.73 -39.53 33.76
C SER A 840 -10.29 -39.47 33.21
N GLN A 841 -9.61 -40.62 33.16
CA GLN A 841 -8.19 -40.73 32.79
C GLN A 841 -7.95 -41.24 31.37
N ALA A 842 -8.90 -41.94 30.77
CA ALA A 842 -8.83 -42.46 29.40
C ALA A 842 -10.12 -42.14 28.62
N PHE A 843 -10.00 -41.93 27.31
CA PHE A 843 -11.13 -41.52 26.46
C PHE A 843 -11.19 -42.26 25.11
N GLU A 844 -12.40 -42.61 24.68
CA GLU A 844 -12.72 -43.13 23.33
C GLU A 844 -13.65 -42.14 22.61
N ALA A 845 -13.28 -41.70 21.41
CA ALA A 845 -14.10 -40.83 20.59
C ALA A 845 -15.07 -41.65 19.73
N ARG A 846 -16.35 -41.27 19.72
CA ARG A 846 -17.41 -41.83 18.86
C ARG A 846 -18.05 -40.71 18.04
N GLU A 847 -18.15 -40.94 16.73
CA GLU A 847 -18.68 -39.94 15.78
C GLU A 847 -20.18 -40.08 15.50
N GLN A 848 -20.80 -41.21 15.88
CA GLN A 848 -22.22 -41.47 15.63
C GLN A 848 -22.98 -41.80 16.94
N PRO A 849 -24.23 -41.31 17.09
CA PRO A 849 -25.00 -40.49 16.15
C PRO A 849 -24.54 -39.02 16.03
N TYR A 850 -23.63 -38.58 16.91
CA TYR A 850 -22.96 -37.29 16.89
C TYR A 850 -21.61 -37.40 17.62
N PRO A 851 -20.68 -36.43 17.47
CA PRO A 851 -19.38 -36.45 18.16
C PRO A 851 -19.54 -36.48 19.69
N LEU A 852 -19.00 -37.53 20.33
CA LEU A 852 -19.05 -37.83 21.76
C LEU A 852 -17.73 -38.47 22.21
N TYR A 853 -17.31 -38.20 23.44
CA TYR A 853 -16.16 -38.83 24.08
C TYR A 853 -16.61 -39.65 25.29
N LEU A 854 -16.33 -40.95 25.30
CA LEU A 854 -16.58 -41.83 26.42
C LEU A 854 -15.34 -41.90 27.31
N GLY A 855 -15.50 -41.68 28.62
CA GLY A 855 -14.42 -41.69 29.60
C GLY A 855 -14.34 -43.00 30.42
N TRP A 856 -13.14 -43.29 30.95
CA TRP A 856 -12.89 -44.29 32.00
C TRP A 856 -11.95 -43.76 33.08
N ASP A 857 -12.22 -44.05 34.35
CA ASP A 857 -11.38 -43.70 35.51
C ASP A 857 -10.03 -44.44 35.55
N SER A 858 -9.89 -45.55 34.83
CA SER A 858 -8.65 -46.35 34.77
C SER A 858 -8.36 -46.85 33.36
N ALA A 859 -7.12 -46.69 32.89
CA ALA A 859 -6.67 -47.22 31.60
C ALA A 859 -6.24 -48.70 31.70
N PRO A 860 -6.42 -49.54 30.66
CA PRO A 860 -7.03 -49.26 29.36
C PRO A 860 -8.57 -49.47 29.35
N PRO A 861 -9.29 -48.82 28.42
CA PRO A 861 -10.71 -49.07 28.19
C PRO A 861 -10.93 -50.54 27.81
N SER A 862 -11.80 -51.24 28.55
CA SER A 862 -12.22 -52.62 28.26
C SER A 862 -13.67 -52.61 27.81
N PRO A 863 -14.05 -53.33 26.74
CA PRO A 863 -15.44 -53.41 26.28
C PRO A 863 -16.39 -54.04 27.31
N GLU A 864 -15.86 -54.68 28.37
CA GLU A 864 -16.65 -55.27 29.46
C GLU A 864 -17.00 -54.27 30.57
N ARG A 865 -16.41 -53.06 30.57
CA ARG A 865 -16.67 -52.02 31.57
C ARG A 865 -17.42 -50.84 30.94
N PRO A 866 -18.61 -50.46 31.46
CA PRO A 866 -19.30 -49.28 30.97
C PRO A 866 -18.43 -48.03 31.19
N PRO A 867 -18.53 -47.04 30.29
CA PRO A 867 -17.84 -45.76 30.48
C PRO A 867 -18.41 -45.03 31.69
N ASP A 868 -17.55 -44.41 32.49
CA ASP A 868 -17.95 -43.71 33.72
C ASP A 868 -18.45 -42.29 33.42
N SER A 869 -18.10 -41.76 32.24
CA SER A 869 -18.55 -40.47 31.76
C SER A 869 -18.74 -40.40 30.24
N ALA A 870 -19.57 -39.46 29.81
CA ALA A 870 -19.84 -39.13 28.42
C ALA A 870 -19.71 -37.61 28.24
N SER A 871 -18.74 -37.17 27.44
CA SER A 871 -18.39 -35.76 27.22
C SER A 871 -18.67 -35.31 25.79
N LEU A 872 -19.42 -34.23 25.61
CA LEU A 872 -19.83 -33.71 24.29
C LEU A 872 -19.94 -32.19 24.28
N SER A 873 -19.92 -31.60 23.08
CA SER A 873 -20.27 -30.19 22.90
C SER A 873 -21.80 -30.03 22.87
N SER A 874 -22.33 -29.03 23.57
CA SER A 874 -23.76 -28.70 23.50
C SER A 874 -24.23 -28.43 22.07
N MET A 875 -23.34 -27.98 21.19
CA MET A 875 -23.63 -27.70 19.78
C MET A 875 -23.89 -28.96 18.94
N THR A 876 -23.53 -30.15 19.43
CA THR A 876 -23.80 -31.40 18.70
C THR A 876 -25.18 -31.97 18.98
N VAL A 877 -25.79 -31.63 20.12
CA VAL A 877 -27.06 -32.21 20.58
C VAL A 877 -28.17 -31.19 20.84
N ALA A 878 -27.83 -29.92 21.08
CA ALA A 878 -28.74 -28.87 21.51
C ALA A 878 -28.36 -27.51 20.88
N ALA A 879 -28.07 -27.51 19.57
CA ALA A 879 -27.63 -26.32 18.83
C ALA A 879 -28.68 -25.19 18.76
N ASP A 880 -29.95 -25.51 19.03
CA ASP A 880 -31.09 -24.61 19.06
C ASP A 880 -31.26 -23.86 20.40
N VAL A 881 -30.46 -24.21 21.42
CA VAL A 881 -30.45 -23.49 22.70
C VAL A 881 -29.63 -22.21 22.56
N HIS A 882 -30.28 -21.07 22.82
CA HIS A 882 -29.71 -19.74 22.60
C HIS A 882 -29.73 -18.86 23.85
N GLY A 883 -28.65 -18.12 24.05
CA GLY A 883 -28.63 -16.91 24.88
C GLY A 883 -29.05 -15.67 24.07
N TYR A 884 -28.89 -14.48 24.67
CA TYR A 884 -29.17 -13.20 24.02
C TYR A 884 -28.27 -12.91 22.81
N GLY A 885 -27.02 -13.37 22.86
CA GLY A 885 -26.02 -13.22 21.81
C GLY A 885 -26.07 -14.31 20.74
N GLY A 886 -26.86 -15.38 20.93
CA GLY A 886 -26.89 -16.55 20.06
C GLY A 886 -26.59 -17.85 20.81
N PRO A 887 -26.25 -18.95 20.11
CA PRO A 887 -25.97 -20.23 20.74
C PRO A 887 -24.76 -20.16 21.67
N ILE A 888 -24.81 -20.92 22.76
CA ILE A 888 -23.72 -21.03 23.74
C ILE A 888 -23.11 -22.43 23.61
N ASN A 889 -21.83 -22.47 23.25
CA ASN A 889 -21.08 -23.71 23.14
C ASN A 889 -20.48 -24.07 24.50
N LEU A 890 -20.95 -25.18 25.06
CA LEU A 890 -20.48 -25.74 26.32
C LEU A 890 -19.91 -27.12 26.07
N LEU A 891 -18.78 -27.44 26.69
CA LEU A 891 -18.36 -28.82 26.88
C LEU A 891 -19.08 -29.36 28.12
N VAL A 892 -19.90 -30.38 27.92
CA VAL A 892 -20.73 -31.00 28.94
C VAL A 892 -20.24 -32.43 29.16
N SER A 893 -19.96 -32.78 30.41
CA SER A 893 -19.67 -34.16 30.82
C SER A 893 -20.77 -34.67 31.74
N VAL A 894 -21.33 -35.82 31.39
CA VAL A 894 -22.39 -36.51 32.14
C VAL A 894 -21.83 -37.82 32.69
N GLY A 895 -22.15 -38.16 33.93
CA GLY A 895 -21.80 -39.44 34.56
C GLY A 895 -22.74 -40.57 34.15
N GLU A 896 -22.38 -41.81 34.49
CA GLU A 896 -23.24 -42.99 34.29
C GLU A 896 -24.60 -42.86 35.02
N ASP A 897 -24.65 -42.12 36.13
CA ASP A 897 -25.84 -41.84 36.93
C ASP A 897 -26.75 -40.75 36.34
N GLY A 898 -26.43 -40.22 35.16
CA GLY A 898 -27.17 -39.16 34.48
C GLY A 898 -26.82 -37.75 34.96
N ARG A 899 -25.99 -37.61 36.00
CA ARG A 899 -25.67 -36.31 36.59
C ARG A 899 -24.51 -35.62 35.89
N LEU A 900 -24.52 -34.29 35.91
CA LEU A 900 -23.46 -33.45 35.36
C LEU A 900 -22.17 -33.59 36.18
N ARG A 901 -21.11 -34.18 35.60
CA ARG A 901 -19.78 -34.24 36.23
C ARG A 901 -18.99 -32.94 36.09
N GLY A 902 -19.22 -32.22 34.99
CA GLY A 902 -18.54 -30.96 34.74
C GLY A 902 -19.08 -30.26 33.51
N LEU A 903 -19.07 -28.93 33.56
CA LEU A 903 -19.38 -28.08 32.42
C LEU A 903 -18.28 -27.05 32.24
N ARG A 904 -17.94 -26.77 31.00
CA ARG A 904 -16.97 -25.75 30.64
C ARG A 904 -17.50 -24.89 29.52
N TYR A 905 -17.50 -23.58 29.75
CA TYR A 905 -17.74 -22.61 28.69
C TYR A 905 -16.61 -22.67 27.65
N LEU A 906 -16.98 -22.80 26.38
CA LEU A 906 -16.04 -22.84 25.25
C LEU A 906 -16.06 -21.51 24.50
N ASP A 907 -17.21 -21.17 23.92
CA ASP A 907 -17.41 -19.95 23.15
C ASP A 907 -18.91 -19.57 23.09
N SER A 908 -19.16 -18.30 22.82
CA SER A 908 -20.48 -17.77 22.47
C SER A 908 -20.34 -16.41 21.81
N HIS A 909 -21.43 -15.91 21.26
CA HIS A 909 -21.54 -14.55 20.73
C HIS A 909 -22.11 -13.56 21.76
N GLU A 910 -22.08 -13.90 23.04
CA GLU A 910 -22.58 -13.05 24.12
C GLU A 910 -21.71 -11.82 24.37
N THR A 911 -22.32 -10.78 24.95
CA THR A 911 -21.56 -9.62 25.41
C THR A 911 -20.64 -10.05 26.56
N PRO A 912 -19.33 -9.73 26.56
CA PRO A 912 -18.38 -10.21 27.56
C PRO A 912 -18.81 -9.97 29.02
N SER A 913 -19.53 -8.88 29.29
CA SER A 913 -20.08 -8.57 30.61
C SER A 913 -21.14 -9.55 31.10
N TYR A 914 -21.85 -10.25 30.20
CA TYR A 914 -22.89 -11.24 30.57
C TYR A 914 -22.31 -12.62 30.87
N ILE A 915 -21.08 -12.90 30.43
CA ILE A 915 -20.42 -14.20 30.59
C ILE A 915 -19.19 -14.14 31.49
N ALA A 916 -18.90 -12.98 32.09
CA ALA A 916 -17.74 -12.78 32.95
C ALA A 916 -17.65 -13.82 34.08
N ASP A 917 -18.80 -14.18 34.65
CA ASP A 917 -18.92 -15.14 35.77
C ASP A 917 -19.58 -16.46 35.38
N ILE A 918 -19.72 -16.75 34.07
CA ILE A 918 -20.41 -17.96 33.60
C ILE A 918 -19.76 -19.23 34.13
N GLY A 919 -18.42 -19.25 34.27
CA GLY A 919 -17.69 -20.39 34.81
C GLY A 919 -18.09 -20.74 36.24
N THR A 920 -18.27 -19.73 37.10
CA THR A 920 -18.69 -19.94 38.50
C THR A 920 -20.12 -20.46 38.58
N TRP A 921 -21.02 -19.93 37.73
CA TRP A 921 -22.38 -20.44 37.64
C TRP A 921 -22.43 -21.89 37.14
N LEU A 922 -21.67 -22.22 36.08
CA LEU A 922 -21.57 -23.58 35.53
C LEU A 922 -21.03 -24.59 36.55
N GLN A 923 -20.07 -24.21 37.39
CA GLN A 923 -19.58 -25.06 38.48
C GLN A 923 -20.68 -25.38 39.50
N GLY A 924 -21.62 -24.46 39.72
CA GLY A 924 -22.77 -24.68 40.60
C GLY A 924 -23.78 -25.72 40.08
N LEU A 925 -23.69 -26.10 38.80
CA LEU A 925 -24.56 -27.11 38.18
C LEU A 925 -23.99 -28.53 38.29
N VAL A 926 -22.74 -28.68 38.72
CA VAL A 926 -22.11 -29.99 38.89
C VAL A 926 -22.86 -30.80 39.95
N GLY A 927 -23.24 -32.03 39.61
CA GLY A 927 -24.02 -32.93 40.46
C GLY A 927 -25.53 -32.82 40.31
N MET A 928 -26.03 -31.91 39.46
CA MET A 928 -27.45 -31.86 39.08
C MET A 928 -27.77 -32.92 38.03
N ASP A 929 -29.03 -33.37 38.03
CA ASP A 929 -29.64 -34.27 37.03
C ASP A 929 -30.06 -33.47 35.79
#